data_AF-A0A1W2DEP8-F1
#
_entry.id   AF-A0A1W2DEP8-F1
#
_cell.length_a   1.000
_cell.length_b   1.000
_cell.length_c   1.000
_cell.angle_alpha   90.00
_cell.angle_beta   90.00
_cell.angle_gamma   90.00
#
_symmetry.space_group_name_H-M   'P 1'
#
loop_
_entity.id
_entity.type
_entity.pdbx_description
1 polymer ?
#
loop_
_entity_poly.entity_id
_entity_poly.type
_entity_poly.pdbx_seq_one_letter_code
_entity_poly.pdbx_strand_id
1 'polypeptide(L)'
;MKNVGMSYAERRKEITERAPHADLAAVWDEDPDLALDMAEVVNHLPTLHRGLTSGVVQEQRRVAASSSLPRLDPQVVAEALPDLPMDVRRVLFRRTRTKRMTTLADAVLPSVHEVWGAAEAARLLPVCSRPVVAEWLPKLEHAVSMSAIAKRYPDLMLDKARAELPKADRDAWWARHLYAIDELIPHDPAAVLDLIERYGPSVHMPFSQARSGYLAQVDAGRFINQLRDRTYRLSRTAYRALVEANPPELVWLGRQDVLPVLRAMPPSRREAFWDAVNADKDMSHADIGLQTMRALPRRRRADEARRMRAIALAKGEETKAILLAQFLPYDEARETLTKLTYAGEATDRQLGYKLLIACAAKDFRLAELLPWLADRLKRDQDPVRLGAFRALAAASPRAFGEARELSQIATDAFNARDLSTGSTDALLRLCFRLVAHNDSQVALGIVEALWKRDGWTALPRLDLTLRRGQEHEIYRALAPVINEHAGWTIYYPALILIASLGRRAWHMPDLLEPLWAAITEGDDDDARSAIRYLLADPRTRSERTARILQIEPSAVFLPQVMAVVQSTRIDLLDVVFGEPPQGRFAPGDVQRVPLGMRQTHRWLPRQRDRYAQLLEAVADSDHAREVRASAIRTLGTVRGHNAVRYLSAEDELIAQAALAVLPFHEDPVEALRLLKERAFSGARGQAELTAMYTIRGCARRIAPSKLADSLAVQSGPVTVRKELVRLISDFRLPNAIGLLHQAWHVDNQHRDVRAAIAFQALSWLDDPRAWELLRAAITGPREVAMQTLRVQPYVVASRHQAGIAALIHEVALGTDDRLRGDALSSLGNWLTVYPEALAVLSNAITDLNERASWRNAVNSLVYKMNLPEVGGAVLAVLRTLAQDTTHDAEAGRDRPALQRIRAIFDGLVQMSTWRQVMHTYAGTLIEEFGDLEEIRRDLVRLRLATIQSDSAAVTVDLRAVDNLVAGRPLLASTVAWRPWPHHWHADSMLAAARAVQSGHLALRVLAVGGPHFGWPEGWRALLRELRQHSDADVRDAAMQIMTASE
;
A
#
# COMPACT_ATOMS: atom_id res chain seq x y z
N MET A 1 26.39 47.47 -18.76
CA MET A 1 25.70 47.57 -17.46
C MET A 1 26.22 46.47 -16.53
N LYS A 2 26.96 46.86 -15.48
CA LYS A 2 27.54 45.92 -14.49
C LYS A 2 26.49 45.60 -13.41
N ASN A 3 25.72 44.53 -13.59
CA ASN A 3 24.91 43.93 -12.52
C ASN A 3 25.73 42.85 -11.82
N VAL A 4 26.33 43.20 -10.68
CA VAL A 4 26.97 42.25 -9.76
C VAL A 4 26.01 42.00 -8.59
N GLY A 5 25.63 40.73 -8.39
CA GLY A 5 25.16 40.20 -7.11
C GLY A 5 23.70 40.43 -6.71
N MET A 6 22.71 39.98 -7.50
CA MET A 6 21.31 39.87 -7.04
C MET A 6 20.86 38.41 -6.94
N SER A 7 20.31 38.04 -5.79
CA SER A 7 19.63 36.77 -5.55
C SER A 7 18.34 36.64 -6.38
N TYR A 8 17.79 35.43 -6.52
CA TYR A 8 16.50 35.23 -7.21
C TYR A 8 15.35 36.02 -6.59
N ALA A 9 15.38 36.23 -5.26
CA ALA A 9 14.40 37.05 -4.56
C ALA A 9 14.53 38.55 -4.91
N GLU A 10 15.76 39.04 -5.03
CA GLU A 10 16.04 40.43 -5.45
C GLU A 10 15.72 40.64 -6.94
N ARG A 11 16.05 39.68 -7.81
CA ARG A 11 15.62 39.69 -9.22
C ARG A 11 14.09 39.72 -9.33
N ARG A 12 13.38 38.94 -8.51
CA ARG A 12 11.92 38.97 -8.48
C ARG A 12 11.38 40.30 -7.96
N LYS A 13 12.06 40.92 -6.98
CA LYS A 13 11.73 42.26 -6.47
C LYS A 13 11.92 43.34 -7.55
N GLU A 14 13.06 43.33 -8.26
CA GLU A 14 13.34 44.25 -9.37
C GLU A 14 12.35 44.05 -10.53
N ILE A 15 12.02 42.80 -10.88
CA ILE A 15 10.94 42.49 -11.83
C ILE A 15 9.61 43.08 -11.34
N THR A 16 9.30 42.99 -10.05
CA THR A 16 8.06 43.54 -9.49
C THR A 16 8.02 45.06 -9.58
N GLU A 17 9.16 45.72 -9.40
CA GLU A 17 9.29 47.18 -9.49
C GLU A 17 9.25 47.68 -10.94
N ARG A 18 9.82 46.95 -11.90
CA ARG A 18 9.92 47.36 -13.31
C ARG A 18 8.76 46.90 -14.21
N ALA A 19 8.19 45.73 -13.94
CA ALA A 19 7.18 45.12 -14.82
C ALA A 19 5.95 46.01 -15.10
N PRO A 20 5.44 46.85 -14.16
CA PRO A 20 4.30 47.72 -14.44
C PRO A 20 4.56 48.80 -15.51
N HIS A 21 5.82 49.09 -15.82
CA HIS A 21 6.23 50.20 -16.68
C HIS A 21 6.94 49.76 -17.97
N ALA A 22 7.12 48.45 -18.17
CA ALA A 22 7.84 47.90 -19.31
C ALA A 22 6.91 47.60 -20.49
N ASP A 23 7.39 47.87 -21.71
CA ASP A 23 6.76 47.35 -22.93
C ASP A 23 7.08 45.85 -23.07
N LEU A 24 6.13 45.01 -22.64
CA LEU A 24 6.30 43.56 -22.67
C LEU A 24 6.36 42.97 -24.09
N ALA A 25 5.96 43.70 -25.13
CA ALA A 25 6.14 43.25 -26.51
C ALA A 25 7.61 43.37 -26.92
N ALA A 26 8.25 44.51 -26.62
CA ALA A 26 9.69 44.72 -26.86
C ALA A 26 10.54 43.74 -26.03
N VAL A 27 10.22 43.56 -24.74
CA VAL A 27 10.93 42.59 -23.88
C VAL A 27 10.74 41.16 -24.39
N TRP A 28 9.58 40.81 -24.95
CA TRP A 28 9.38 39.48 -25.53
C TRP A 28 10.32 39.21 -26.70
N ASP A 29 10.49 40.20 -27.59
CA ASP A 29 11.33 40.02 -28.77
C ASP A 29 12.84 39.92 -28.41
N GLU A 30 13.25 40.46 -27.25
CA GLU A 30 14.61 40.33 -26.71
C GLU A 30 14.80 39.06 -25.84
N ASP A 31 13.90 38.84 -24.88
CA ASP A 31 13.95 37.74 -23.91
C ASP A 31 12.51 37.29 -23.54
N PRO A 32 11.93 36.33 -24.28
CA PRO A 32 10.60 35.77 -24.02
C PRO A 32 10.45 35.23 -22.60
N ASP A 33 11.54 34.77 -21.99
CA ASP A 33 11.49 34.22 -20.65
C ASP A 33 11.27 35.29 -19.59
N LEU A 34 11.98 36.42 -19.74
CA LEU A 34 11.84 37.56 -18.87
C LEU A 34 10.47 38.21 -19.06
N ALA A 35 10.00 38.30 -20.32
CA ALA A 35 8.67 38.79 -20.63
C ALA A 35 7.58 37.96 -19.95
N LEU A 36 7.69 36.63 -19.92
CA LEU A 36 6.76 35.75 -19.20
C LEU A 36 6.82 35.92 -17.68
N ASP A 37 8.01 36.08 -17.09
CA ASP A 37 8.15 36.33 -15.65
C ASP A 37 7.52 37.68 -15.26
N MET A 38 7.78 38.73 -16.04
CA MET A 38 7.19 40.05 -15.84
C MET A 38 5.67 40.00 -16.03
N ALA A 39 5.19 39.34 -17.09
CA ALA A 39 3.77 39.17 -17.37
C ALA A 39 3.03 38.40 -16.25
N GLU A 40 3.64 37.40 -15.62
CA GLU A 40 3.04 36.71 -14.47
C GLU A 40 2.91 37.65 -13.26
N VAL A 41 3.90 38.52 -13.02
CA VAL A 41 3.87 39.46 -11.89
C VAL A 41 2.78 40.52 -12.07
N VAL A 42 2.68 41.13 -13.26
CA VAL A 42 1.65 42.14 -13.54
C VAL A 42 0.33 41.58 -14.08
N ASN A 43 0.24 40.26 -14.27
CA ASN A 43 -0.90 39.55 -14.87
C ASN A 43 -1.27 40.05 -16.27
N HIS A 44 -0.27 40.30 -17.11
CA HIS A 44 -0.46 40.74 -18.49
C HIS A 44 -0.92 39.58 -19.39
N LEU A 45 -2.25 39.41 -19.50
CA LEU A 45 -2.88 38.31 -20.23
C LEU A 45 -2.47 38.19 -21.71
N PRO A 46 -2.30 39.28 -22.49
CA PRO A 46 -1.88 39.17 -23.89
C PRO A 46 -0.53 38.48 -24.08
N THR A 47 0.45 38.74 -23.21
CA THR A 47 1.77 38.07 -23.27
C THR A 47 1.67 36.60 -22.89
N LEU A 48 0.82 36.27 -21.90
CA LEU A 48 0.57 34.87 -21.53
C LEU A 48 -0.15 34.11 -22.65
N HIS A 49 -1.09 34.75 -23.35
CA HIS A 49 -1.71 34.20 -24.55
C HIS A 49 -0.68 33.94 -25.65
N ARG A 50 0.16 34.94 -25.98
CA ARG A 50 1.27 34.81 -26.94
C ARG A 50 2.18 33.63 -26.60
N GLY A 51 2.51 33.43 -25.31
CA GLY A 51 3.34 32.30 -24.87
C GLY A 51 2.64 30.94 -24.90
N LEU A 52 1.31 30.89 -24.79
CA LEU A 52 0.56 29.63 -24.93
C LEU A 52 0.47 29.20 -26.41
N THR A 53 0.42 30.16 -27.33
CA THR A 53 0.26 29.91 -28.77
C THR A 53 1.57 30.02 -29.57
N SER A 54 2.72 30.22 -28.91
CA SER A 54 4.00 30.48 -29.60
C SER A 54 4.55 29.29 -30.40
N GLY A 55 4.07 28.07 -30.11
CA GLY A 55 4.64 26.84 -30.67
C GLY A 55 5.97 26.41 -30.04
N VAL A 56 6.49 27.18 -29.08
CA VAL A 56 7.72 26.87 -28.34
C VAL A 56 7.36 26.20 -27.02
N VAL A 57 7.63 24.89 -26.93
CA VAL A 57 7.18 24.03 -25.81
C VAL A 57 7.54 24.55 -24.43
N GLN A 58 8.71 25.19 -24.28
CA GLN A 58 9.14 25.72 -22.99
C GLN A 58 8.30 26.91 -22.54
N GLU A 59 8.00 27.85 -23.45
CA GLU A 59 7.14 29.00 -23.19
C GLU A 59 5.72 28.54 -22.85
N GLN A 60 5.16 27.64 -23.67
CA GLN A 60 3.85 27.05 -23.44
C GLN A 60 3.78 26.35 -22.07
N ARG A 61 4.81 25.58 -21.72
CA ARG A 61 4.89 24.89 -20.43
C ARG A 61 5.01 25.86 -19.26
N ARG A 62 5.67 27.00 -19.42
CA ARG A 62 5.73 28.08 -18.41
C ARG A 62 4.36 28.72 -18.20
N VAL A 63 3.65 29.04 -19.28
CA VAL A 63 2.27 29.56 -19.19
C VAL A 63 1.36 28.55 -18.49
N ALA A 64 1.43 27.26 -18.87
CA ALA A 64 0.69 26.19 -18.22
C ALA A 64 1.03 26.01 -16.71
N ALA A 65 2.23 26.42 -16.27
CA ALA A 65 2.65 26.39 -14.87
C ALA A 65 2.34 27.68 -14.10
N SER A 66 1.98 28.76 -14.80
CA SER A 66 1.84 30.11 -14.25
C SER A 66 0.82 30.19 -13.11
N SER A 67 1.02 31.11 -12.17
CA SER A 67 0.02 31.50 -11.17
C SER A 67 -1.11 32.34 -11.76
N SER A 68 -0.90 33.00 -12.90
CA SER A 68 -1.89 33.82 -13.61
C SER A 68 -2.77 33.02 -14.56
N LEU A 69 -2.49 31.72 -14.80
CA LEU A 69 -3.30 30.84 -15.65
C LEU A 69 -4.83 30.91 -15.37
N PRO A 70 -5.33 30.95 -14.11
CA PRO A 70 -6.77 31.08 -13.84
C PRO A 70 -7.45 32.34 -14.39
N ARG A 71 -6.66 33.34 -14.79
CA ARG A 71 -7.15 34.63 -15.28
C ARG A 71 -7.21 34.68 -16.81
N LEU A 72 -6.60 33.72 -17.50
CA LEU A 72 -6.79 33.57 -18.94
C LEU A 72 -8.21 33.12 -19.22
N ASP A 73 -8.78 33.61 -20.33
CA ASP A 73 -10.06 33.13 -20.83
C ASP A 73 -9.99 31.61 -21.05
N PRO A 74 -10.87 30.81 -20.42
CA PRO A 74 -10.93 29.37 -20.64
C PRO A 74 -11.03 28.99 -22.12
N GLN A 75 -11.66 29.82 -22.95
CA GLN A 75 -11.84 29.54 -24.37
C GLN A 75 -10.53 29.60 -25.14
N VAL A 76 -9.65 30.57 -24.83
CA VAL A 76 -8.29 30.64 -25.39
C VAL A 76 -7.49 29.37 -25.09
N VAL A 77 -7.64 28.83 -23.87
CA VAL A 77 -6.98 27.57 -23.50
C VAL A 77 -7.59 26.39 -24.26
N ALA A 78 -8.92 26.36 -24.42
CA ALA A 78 -9.63 25.31 -25.14
C ALA A 78 -9.27 25.25 -26.63
N GLU A 79 -9.06 26.41 -27.27
CA GLU A 79 -8.68 26.53 -28.68
C GLU A 79 -7.25 26.10 -28.95
N ALA A 80 -6.30 26.42 -28.05
CA ALA A 80 -4.91 25.99 -28.19
C ALA A 80 -4.73 24.48 -27.93
N LEU A 81 -5.58 23.90 -27.08
CA LEU A 81 -5.43 22.55 -26.52
C LEU A 81 -5.26 21.42 -27.54
N PRO A 82 -5.97 21.37 -28.69
CA PRO A 82 -5.93 20.25 -29.62
C PRO A 82 -4.54 19.95 -30.20
N ASP A 83 -3.67 20.95 -30.27
CA ASP A 83 -2.31 20.78 -30.82
C ASP A 83 -1.20 21.02 -29.78
N LEU A 84 -1.56 21.19 -28.49
CA LEU A 84 -0.56 21.34 -27.45
C LEU A 84 0.26 20.03 -27.26
N PRO A 85 1.61 20.13 -27.19
CA PRO A 85 2.46 18.99 -26.85
C PRO A 85 2.06 18.34 -25.53
N MET A 86 2.23 17.02 -25.42
CA MET A 86 1.83 16.26 -24.22
C MET A 86 2.45 16.80 -22.93
N ASP A 87 3.70 17.27 -22.98
CA ASP A 87 4.38 17.83 -21.81
C ASP A 87 3.73 19.12 -21.31
N VAL A 88 3.20 19.95 -22.21
CA VAL A 88 2.43 21.15 -21.87
C VAL A 88 1.09 20.74 -21.27
N ARG A 89 0.34 19.85 -21.95
CA ARG A 89 -0.97 19.36 -21.49
C ARG A 89 -0.91 18.72 -20.11
N ARG A 90 0.12 17.92 -19.82
CA ARG A 90 0.34 17.30 -18.49
C ARG A 90 0.54 18.34 -17.39
N VAL A 91 1.31 19.40 -17.67
CA VAL A 91 1.49 20.50 -16.71
C VAL A 91 0.17 21.25 -16.51
N LEU A 92 -0.52 21.57 -17.60
CA LEU A 92 -1.82 22.25 -17.59
C LEU A 92 -2.83 21.48 -16.73
N PHE A 93 -3.08 20.21 -17.04
CA PHE A 93 -4.05 19.39 -16.30
C PHE A 93 -3.68 19.19 -14.83
N ARG A 94 -2.38 18.99 -14.53
CA ARG A 94 -1.90 18.92 -13.15
C ARG A 94 -2.17 20.23 -12.41
N ARG A 95 -1.94 21.37 -13.06
CA ARG A 95 -2.15 22.72 -12.52
C ARG A 95 -3.64 22.98 -12.28
N THR A 96 -4.50 22.72 -13.28
CA THR A 96 -5.97 22.77 -13.19
C THR A 96 -6.47 21.97 -11.99
N ARG A 97 -5.97 20.74 -11.80
CA ARG A 97 -6.34 19.88 -10.66
C ARG A 97 -5.85 20.41 -9.32
N THR A 98 -4.58 20.78 -9.22
CA THR A 98 -3.96 21.19 -7.96
C THR A 98 -4.52 22.53 -7.47
N LYS A 99 -4.85 23.44 -8.39
CA LYS A 99 -5.44 24.75 -8.10
C LYS A 99 -6.97 24.77 -8.17
N ARG A 100 -7.60 23.63 -8.50
CA ARG A 100 -9.06 23.45 -8.58
C ARG A 100 -9.76 24.46 -9.49
N MET A 101 -9.20 24.66 -10.69
CA MET A 101 -9.73 25.61 -11.67
C MET A 101 -10.98 25.02 -12.34
N THR A 102 -12.13 25.08 -11.66
CA THR A 102 -13.38 24.41 -12.04
C THR A 102 -13.94 24.94 -13.36
N THR A 103 -14.04 26.27 -13.53
CA THR A 103 -14.53 26.91 -14.77
C THR A 103 -13.69 26.52 -16.00
N LEU A 104 -12.36 26.49 -15.83
CA LEU A 104 -11.45 26.05 -16.90
C LEU A 104 -11.66 24.57 -17.21
N ALA A 105 -11.80 23.71 -16.20
CA ALA A 105 -12.03 22.29 -16.39
C ALA A 105 -13.36 22.02 -17.13
N ASP A 106 -14.43 22.74 -16.79
CA ASP A 106 -15.73 22.64 -17.46
C ASP A 106 -15.64 23.03 -18.94
N ALA A 107 -14.98 24.14 -19.24
CA ALA A 107 -14.85 24.65 -20.61
C ALA A 107 -14.03 23.71 -21.52
N VAL A 108 -12.93 23.14 -21.00
CA VAL A 108 -12.03 22.31 -21.83
C VAL A 108 -12.45 20.84 -21.91
N LEU A 109 -13.27 20.32 -20.98
CA LEU A 109 -13.61 18.89 -20.92
C LEU A 109 -14.15 18.32 -22.24
N PRO A 110 -15.11 18.97 -22.94
CA PRO A 110 -15.64 18.46 -24.20
C PRO A 110 -14.57 18.33 -25.29
N SER A 111 -13.78 19.40 -25.49
CA SER A 111 -12.66 19.42 -26.45
C SER A 111 -11.60 18.37 -26.10
N VAL A 112 -11.29 18.19 -24.81
CA VAL A 112 -10.37 17.13 -24.37
C VAL A 112 -10.89 15.75 -24.73
N HIS A 113 -12.18 15.49 -24.48
CA HIS A 113 -12.77 14.20 -24.79
C HIS A 113 -12.76 13.93 -26.30
N GLU A 114 -13.11 14.91 -27.11
CA GLU A 114 -13.16 14.79 -28.57
C GLU A 114 -11.77 14.53 -29.17
N VAL A 115 -10.76 15.33 -28.80
CA VAL A 115 -9.42 15.25 -29.42
C VAL A 115 -8.54 14.18 -28.76
N TRP A 116 -8.58 14.07 -27.43
CA TRP A 116 -7.63 13.27 -26.66
C TRP A 116 -8.25 11.99 -26.06
N GLY A 117 -9.56 11.85 -26.13
CA GLY A 117 -10.32 10.69 -25.69
C GLY A 117 -10.61 10.63 -24.18
N ALA A 118 -11.34 9.58 -23.79
CA ALA A 118 -11.88 9.41 -22.45
C ALA A 118 -10.81 9.40 -21.34
N ALA A 119 -9.65 8.80 -21.57
CA ALA A 119 -8.60 8.68 -20.56
C ALA A 119 -8.03 10.03 -20.09
N GLU A 120 -7.95 11.02 -20.98
CA GLU A 120 -7.51 12.37 -20.61
C GLU A 120 -8.63 13.19 -20.00
N ALA A 121 -9.83 13.15 -20.58
CA ALA A 121 -11.02 13.84 -20.06
C ALA A 121 -11.34 13.40 -18.62
N ALA A 122 -11.25 12.10 -18.35
CA ALA A 122 -11.43 11.51 -17.04
C ALA A 122 -10.49 12.07 -15.95
N ARG A 123 -9.31 12.60 -16.32
CA ARG A 123 -8.39 13.23 -15.35
C ARG A 123 -8.88 14.59 -14.88
N LEU A 124 -9.71 15.26 -15.68
CA LEU A 124 -10.28 16.58 -15.41
C LEU A 124 -11.65 16.49 -14.74
N LEU A 125 -12.43 15.43 -15.03
CA LEU A 125 -13.79 15.26 -14.53
C LEU A 125 -13.93 15.50 -13.01
N PRO A 126 -13.05 15.01 -12.10
CA PRO A 126 -13.16 15.28 -10.66
C PRO A 126 -12.91 16.75 -10.26
N VAL A 127 -12.63 17.64 -11.21
CA VAL A 127 -12.42 19.08 -11.00
C VAL A 127 -13.53 19.92 -11.60
N CYS A 128 -14.27 19.38 -12.55
CA CYS A 128 -15.46 19.98 -13.14
C CYS A 128 -16.55 20.24 -12.11
N SER A 129 -17.49 21.14 -12.41
CA SER A 129 -18.64 21.45 -11.57
C SER A 129 -19.60 20.27 -11.46
N ARG A 130 -20.43 20.25 -10.41
CA ARG A 130 -21.39 19.16 -10.17
C ARG A 130 -22.30 18.87 -11.38
N PRO A 131 -22.90 19.87 -12.08
CA PRO A 131 -23.73 19.60 -13.26
C PRO A 131 -22.95 18.92 -14.39
N VAL A 132 -21.74 19.39 -14.68
CA VAL A 132 -20.87 18.78 -15.70
C VAL A 132 -20.49 17.36 -15.32
N VAL A 133 -20.15 17.11 -14.05
CA VAL A 133 -19.85 15.75 -13.58
C VAL A 133 -21.04 14.83 -13.71
N ALA A 134 -22.25 15.27 -13.35
CA ALA A 134 -23.46 14.46 -13.49
C ALA A 134 -23.74 14.07 -14.95
N GLU A 135 -23.50 14.98 -15.91
CA GLU A 135 -23.68 14.73 -17.34
C GLU A 135 -22.60 13.80 -17.93
N TRP A 136 -21.34 13.99 -17.53
CA TRP A 136 -20.19 13.31 -18.14
C TRP A 136 -19.77 12.03 -17.43
N LEU A 137 -20.14 11.81 -16.18
CA LEU A 137 -19.79 10.60 -15.43
C LEU A 137 -20.26 9.32 -16.14
N PRO A 138 -21.50 9.19 -16.64
CA PRO A 138 -21.90 8.00 -17.40
C PRO A 138 -21.08 7.76 -18.67
N LYS A 139 -20.57 8.83 -19.30
CA LYS A 139 -19.74 8.76 -20.51
C LYS A 139 -18.30 8.33 -20.20
N LEU A 140 -17.79 8.67 -19.01
CA LEU A 140 -16.38 8.54 -18.63
C LEU A 140 -16.12 7.54 -17.49
N GLU A 141 -17.14 6.84 -17.00
CA GLU A 141 -17.03 5.92 -15.87
C GLU A 141 -15.90 4.90 -16.03
N HIS A 142 -15.79 4.31 -17.22
CA HIS A 142 -14.79 3.30 -17.56
C HIS A 142 -13.33 3.81 -17.44
N ALA A 143 -13.13 5.14 -17.40
CA ALA A 143 -11.82 5.78 -17.40
C ALA A 143 -11.54 6.64 -16.14
N VAL A 144 -12.56 7.07 -15.40
CA VAL A 144 -12.41 7.98 -14.26
C VAL A 144 -12.06 7.26 -12.96
N SER A 145 -11.26 7.93 -12.13
CA SER A 145 -11.02 7.50 -10.75
C SER A 145 -12.29 7.70 -9.93
N MET A 146 -13.03 6.60 -9.69
CA MET A 146 -14.24 6.63 -8.88
C MET A 146 -14.00 7.09 -7.43
N SER A 147 -12.81 6.87 -6.87
CA SER A 147 -12.44 7.41 -5.55
C SER A 147 -12.28 8.93 -5.56
N ALA A 148 -11.75 9.51 -6.64
CA ALA A 148 -11.70 10.97 -6.79
C ALA A 148 -13.10 11.59 -6.93
N ILE A 149 -14.02 10.88 -7.61
CA ILE A 149 -15.43 11.28 -7.70
C ILE A 149 -16.10 11.18 -6.32
N ALA A 150 -16.04 10.03 -5.65
CA ALA A 150 -16.63 9.81 -4.34
C ALA A 150 -16.17 10.83 -3.29
N LYS A 151 -14.89 11.18 -3.30
CA LYS A 151 -14.31 12.19 -2.39
C LYS A 151 -14.87 13.59 -2.57
N ARG A 152 -15.31 13.96 -3.78
CA ARG A 152 -15.72 15.33 -4.11
C ARG A 152 -17.22 15.48 -4.38
N TYR A 153 -17.84 14.42 -4.86
CA TYR A 153 -19.26 14.30 -5.19
C TYR A 153 -19.81 13.01 -4.54
N PRO A 154 -19.82 12.91 -3.20
CA PRO A 154 -20.24 11.71 -2.50
C PRO A 154 -21.71 11.36 -2.79
N ASP A 155 -22.56 12.36 -3.01
CA ASP A 155 -23.96 12.22 -3.40
C ASP A 155 -24.12 11.45 -4.73
N LEU A 156 -23.39 11.87 -5.77
CA LEU A 156 -23.46 11.22 -7.09
C LEU A 156 -22.99 9.76 -7.04
N MET A 157 -21.97 9.46 -6.24
CA MET A 157 -21.49 8.09 -6.07
C MET A 157 -22.47 7.24 -5.25
N LEU A 158 -23.13 7.80 -4.23
CA LEU A 158 -24.18 7.09 -3.48
C LEU A 158 -25.40 6.79 -4.36
N ASP A 159 -25.85 7.75 -5.17
CA ASP A 159 -26.97 7.56 -6.11
C ASP A 159 -26.65 6.47 -7.13
N LYS A 160 -25.41 6.47 -7.66
CA LYS A 160 -24.90 5.40 -8.52
C LYS A 160 -24.94 4.04 -7.82
N ALA A 161 -24.44 3.96 -6.58
CA ALA A 161 -24.45 2.71 -5.82
C ALA A 161 -25.88 2.17 -5.62
N ARG A 162 -26.83 3.05 -5.28
CA ARG A 162 -28.25 2.68 -5.12
C ARG A 162 -28.89 2.19 -6.42
N ALA A 163 -28.49 2.75 -7.57
CA ALA A 163 -29.01 2.36 -8.88
C ALA A 163 -28.45 1.03 -9.38
N GLU A 164 -27.17 0.74 -9.13
CA GLU A 164 -26.47 -0.40 -9.74
C GLU A 164 -26.46 -1.68 -8.90
N LEU A 165 -26.23 -1.56 -7.58
CA LEU A 165 -26.10 -2.71 -6.69
C LEU A 165 -27.27 -3.71 -6.75
N PRO A 166 -28.55 -3.30 -6.96
CA PRO A 166 -29.65 -4.25 -7.06
C PRO A 166 -29.54 -5.25 -8.23
N LYS A 167 -28.82 -4.89 -9.30
CA LYS A 167 -28.70 -5.68 -10.54
C LYS A 167 -27.27 -6.17 -10.82
N ALA A 168 -26.30 -5.72 -10.03
CA ALA A 168 -24.89 -6.02 -10.24
C ALA A 168 -24.47 -7.34 -9.59
N ASP A 169 -23.40 -7.93 -10.14
CA ASP A 169 -22.52 -8.84 -9.40
C ASP A 169 -21.95 -8.06 -8.20
N ARG A 170 -22.51 -8.28 -7.00
CA ARG A 170 -22.21 -7.50 -5.79
C ARG A 170 -20.72 -7.53 -5.46
N ASP A 171 -20.12 -8.72 -5.44
CA ASP A 171 -18.71 -8.90 -5.09
C ASP A 171 -17.79 -8.16 -6.08
N ALA A 172 -18.05 -8.29 -7.39
CA ALA A 172 -17.30 -7.56 -8.40
C ALA A 172 -17.51 -6.04 -8.30
N TRP A 173 -18.72 -5.59 -8.02
CA TRP A 173 -19.04 -4.17 -7.88
C TRP A 173 -18.30 -3.54 -6.69
N TRP A 174 -18.34 -4.19 -5.52
CA TRP A 174 -17.64 -3.71 -4.32
C TRP A 174 -16.13 -3.76 -4.49
N ALA A 175 -15.58 -4.83 -5.08
CA ALA A 175 -14.14 -4.92 -5.35
C ALA A 175 -13.66 -3.79 -6.27
N ARG A 176 -14.44 -3.45 -7.31
CA ARG A 176 -14.16 -2.35 -8.24
C ARG A 176 -14.19 -0.97 -7.55
N HIS A 177 -15.08 -0.78 -6.58
CA HIS A 177 -15.33 0.51 -5.94
C HIS A 177 -14.78 0.66 -4.52
N LEU A 178 -13.98 -0.30 -4.03
CA LEU A 178 -13.50 -0.33 -2.65
C LEU A 178 -12.94 1.01 -2.16
N TYR A 179 -12.06 1.64 -2.94
CA TYR A 179 -11.47 2.94 -2.60
C TYR A 179 -12.48 4.10 -2.67
N ALA A 180 -13.51 4.00 -3.52
CA ALA A 180 -14.56 4.99 -3.61
C ALA A 180 -15.44 4.96 -2.37
N ILE A 181 -15.87 3.77 -1.94
CA ILE A 181 -16.64 3.56 -0.71
C ILE A 181 -15.86 4.06 0.52
N ASP A 182 -14.56 3.79 0.58
CA ASP A 182 -13.69 4.25 1.66
C ASP A 182 -13.65 5.78 1.80
N GLU A 183 -13.84 6.52 0.69
CA GLU A 183 -13.97 7.98 0.69
C GLU A 183 -15.41 8.41 1.06
N LEU A 184 -16.45 7.60 0.80
CA LEU A 184 -17.84 7.90 1.20
C LEU A 184 -18.09 7.76 2.70
N ILE A 185 -17.42 6.81 3.37
CA ILE A 185 -17.68 6.48 4.78
C ILE A 185 -17.57 7.70 5.71
N PRO A 186 -16.56 8.58 5.60
CA PRO A 186 -16.51 9.80 6.42
C PRO A 186 -17.60 10.84 6.10
N HIS A 187 -18.24 10.75 4.92
CA HIS A 187 -19.26 11.71 4.48
C HIS A 187 -20.67 11.28 4.89
N ASP A 188 -21.03 10.01 4.64
CA ASP A 188 -22.35 9.45 4.99
C ASP A 188 -22.21 7.97 5.40
N PRO A 189 -21.74 7.68 6.63
CA PRO A 189 -21.53 6.32 7.08
C PRO A 189 -22.85 5.54 7.23
N ALA A 190 -23.97 6.22 7.46
CA ALA A 190 -25.27 5.58 7.60
C ALA A 190 -25.77 5.03 6.26
N ALA A 191 -25.72 5.82 5.20
CA ALA A 191 -26.07 5.34 3.87
C ALA A 191 -25.15 4.20 3.39
N VAL A 192 -23.85 4.26 3.72
CA VAL A 192 -22.93 3.15 3.40
C VAL A 192 -23.27 1.89 4.19
N LEU A 193 -23.60 2.00 5.48
CA LEU A 193 -24.04 0.85 6.28
C LEU A 193 -25.32 0.23 5.68
N ASP A 194 -26.31 1.04 5.29
CA ASP A 194 -27.53 0.56 4.62
C ASP A 194 -27.22 -0.21 3.32
N LEU A 195 -26.25 0.26 2.53
CA LEU A 195 -25.81 -0.42 1.31
C LEU A 195 -25.13 -1.76 1.62
N ILE A 196 -24.30 -1.82 2.67
CA ILE A 196 -23.65 -3.06 3.11
C ILE A 196 -24.68 -4.09 3.61
N GLU A 197 -25.71 -3.65 4.33
CA GLU A 197 -26.76 -4.53 4.82
C GLU A 197 -27.59 -5.14 3.71
N ARG A 198 -28.01 -4.32 2.73
CA ARG A 198 -28.89 -4.77 1.65
C ARG A 198 -28.12 -5.50 0.53
N TYR A 199 -26.92 -5.02 0.22
CA TYR A 199 -26.19 -5.41 -0.98
C TYR A 199 -24.70 -5.67 -0.74
N GLY A 200 -24.25 -5.80 0.51
CA GLY A 200 -22.85 -6.02 0.83
C GLY A 200 -22.26 -7.27 0.17
N PRO A 201 -20.94 -7.31 -0.06
CA PRO A 201 -20.25 -8.44 -0.68
C PRO A 201 -20.38 -9.71 0.16
N SER A 202 -20.06 -10.86 -0.40
CA SER A 202 -20.34 -12.16 0.20
C SER A 202 -19.28 -12.62 1.22
N VAL A 203 -18.03 -12.14 1.12
CA VAL A 203 -16.89 -12.71 1.89
C VAL A 203 -16.19 -11.74 2.84
N HIS A 204 -16.13 -10.45 2.51
CA HIS A 204 -15.25 -9.51 3.21
C HIS A 204 -15.96 -8.19 3.47
N MET A 205 -15.61 -7.47 4.54
CA MET A 205 -16.12 -6.11 4.71
C MET A 205 -15.57 -5.18 3.62
N PRO A 206 -16.41 -4.43 2.90
CA PRO A 206 -15.99 -3.64 1.74
C PRO A 206 -15.42 -2.26 2.13
N PHE A 207 -14.53 -2.23 3.12
CA PHE A 207 -13.88 -1.00 3.57
C PHE A 207 -12.52 -1.28 4.20
N SER A 208 -11.65 -0.27 4.29
CA SER A 208 -10.40 -0.38 5.02
C SER A 208 -10.60 -0.33 6.52
N GLN A 209 -9.68 -0.99 7.24
CA GLN A 209 -9.64 -0.98 8.71
C GLN A 209 -9.72 0.43 9.30
N ALA A 210 -9.15 1.44 8.64
CA ALA A 210 -9.16 2.82 9.12
C ALA A 210 -10.58 3.43 9.17
N ARG A 211 -11.51 2.94 8.34
CA ARG A 211 -12.87 3.48 8.20
C ARG A 211 -13.90 2.79 9.08
N SER A 212 -13.59 1.62 9.65
CA SER A 212 -14.54 0.86 10.49
C SER A 212 -15.07 1.66 11.69
N GLY A 213 -14.31 2.64 12.19
CA GLY A 213 -14.72 3.47 13.33
C GLY A 213 -15.96 4.32 13.05
N TYR A 214 -16.11 4.83 11.82
CA TYR A 214 -17.27 5.64 11.43
C TYR A 214 -18.55 4.82 11.38
N LEU A 215 -18.48 3.61 10.80
CA LEU A 215 -19.63 2.71 10.70
C LEU A 215 -20.06 2.19 12.08
N ALA A 216 -19.10 1.85 12.95
CA ALA A 216 -19.37 1.43 14.33
C ALA A 216 -20.06 2.52 15.17
N GLN A 217 -19.89 3.81 14.82
CA GLN A 217 -20.51 4.94 15.50
C GLN A 217 -21.95 5.23 15.02
N VAL A 218 -22.34 4.74 13.84
CA VAL A 218 -23.72 4.89 13.34
C VAL A 218 -24.66 4.00 14.14
N ASP A 219 -24.40 2.70 14.13
CA ASP A 219 -25.16 1.70 14.87
C ASP A 219 -24.28 0.47 15.12
N ALA A 220 -23.88 0.28 16.37
CA ALA A 220 -22.96 -0.77 16.77
C ALA A 220 -23.55 -2.18 16.60
N GLY A 221 -24.84 -2.36 16.86
CA GLY A 221 -25.50 -3.68 16.77
C GLY A 221 -25.65 -4.11 15.32
N ARG A 222 -26.18 -3.22 14.48
CA ARG A 222 -26.28 -3.39 13.02
C ARG A 222 -24.90 -3.67 12.42
N PHE A 223 -23.89 -2.88 12.78
CA PHE A 223 -22.54 -3.07 12.29
C PHE A 223 -21.94 -4.43 12.67
N ILE A 224 -22.07 -4.87 13.93
CA ILE A 224 -21.58 -6.19 14.36
C ILE A 224 -22.30 -7.31 13.60
N ASN A 225 -23.60 -7.20 13.37
CA ASN A 225 -24.34 -8.20 12.59
C ASN A 225 -23.80 -8.35 11.17
N GLN A 226 -23.32 -7.26 10.54
CA GLN A 226 -22.66 -7.34 9.24
C GLN A 226 -21.30 -8.06 9.25
N LEU A 227 -20.65 -8.19 10.41
CA LEU A 227 -19.37 -8.90 10.57
C LEU A 227 -19.53 -10.42 10.65
N ARG A 228 -20.72 -10.94 10.98
CA ARG A 228 -20.94 -12.38 11.24
C ARG A 228 -20.65 -13.26 10.03
N ASP A 229 -21.01 -12.74 8.85
CA ASP A 229 -20.91 -13.46 7.59
C ASP A 229 -19.64 -13.13 6.79
N ARG A 230 -18.79 -12.23 7.29
CA ARG A 230 -17.71 -11.63 6.52
C ARG A 230 -16.42 -11.56 7.30
N THR A 231 -15.31 -11.75 6.59
CA THR A 231 -13.98 -11.47 7.14
C THR A 231 -13.82 -9.97 7.40
N TYR A 232 -13.23 -9.63 8.55
CA TYR A 232 -13.10 -8.23 8.98
C TYR A 232 -11.75 -7.95 9.65
N ARG A 233 -11.37 -6.66 9.62
CA ARG A 233 -10.33 -6.08 10.47
C ARG A 233 -10.83 -4.74 10.98
N LEU A 234 -10.85 -4.56 12.30
CA LEU A 234 -11.35 -3.34 12.93
C LEU A 234 -10.22 -2.47 13.44
N SER A 235 -10.36 -1.15 13.32
CA SER A 235 -9.47 -0.20 13.96
C SER A 235 -9.66 -0.19 15.48
N ARG A 236 -8.67 0.35 16.19
CA ARG A 236 -8.81 0.67 17.62
C ARG A 236 -9.97 1.61 17.92
N THR A 237 -10.28 2.54 16.99
CA THR A 237 -11.41 3.46 17.13
C THR A 237 -12.76 2.74 17.01
N ALA A 238 -12.87 1.75 16.12
CA ALA A 238 -14.07 0.92 16.03
C ALA A 238 -14.30 0.11 17.31
N TYR A 239 -13.28 -0.61 17.80
CA TYR A 239 -13.42 -1.34 19.07
C TYR A 239 -13.84 -0.44 20.23
N ARG A 240 -13.33 0.80 20.30
CA ARG A 240 -13.77 1.78 21.31
C ARG A 240 -15.25 2.16 21.15
N ALA A 241 -15.68 2.50 19.93
CA ALA A 241 -17.07 2.85 19.65
C ALA A 241 -18.04 1.70 19.99
N LEU A 242 -17.69 0.47 19.62
CA LEU A 242 -18.51 -0.72 19.93
C LEU A 242 -18.61 -0.99 21.43
N VAL A 243 -17.50 -0.87 22.15
CA VAL A 243 -17.46 -1.02 23.61
C VAL A 243 -18.27 0.08 24.31
N GLU A 244 -18.19 1.31 23.82
CA GLU A 244 -18.93 2.44 24.38
C GLU A 244 -20.44 2.25 24.20
N ALA A 245 -20.89 1.86 23.01
CA ALA A 245 -22.29 1.57 22.71
C ALA A 245 -22.84 0.32 23.44
N ASN A 246 -21.99 -0.68 23.69
CA ASN A 246 -22.33 -1.92 24.43
C ASN A 246 -23.60 -2.66 23.94
N PRO A 247 -23.76 -2.91 22.62
CA PRO A 247 -24.89 -3.69 22.13
C PRO A 247 -24.81 -5.16 22.60
N PRO A 248 -25.94 -5.89 22.72
CA PRO A 248 -25.94 -7.31 23.06
C PRO A 248 -25.02 -8.17 22.17
N GLU A 249 -24.92 -7.82 20.88
CA GLU A 249 -24.08 -8.48 19.87
C GLU A 249 -22.58 -8.37 20.18
N LEU A 250 -22.15 -7.47 21.06
CA LEU A 250 -20.74 -7.33 21.45
C LEU A 250 -20.18 -8.63 22.06
N VAL A 251 -21.03 -9.43 22.72
CA VAL A 251 -20.65 -10.74 23.26
C VAL A 251 -20.22 -11.69 22.13
N TRP A 252 -20.93 -11.68 21.00
CA TRP A 252 -20.54 -12.48 19.82
C TRP A 252 -19.15 -12.07 19.32
N LEU A 253 -18.86 -10.76 19.26
CA LEU A 253 -17.55 -10.26 18.84
C LEU A 253 -16.44 -10.68 19.83
N GLY A 254 -16.75 -10.66 21.14
CA GLY A 254 -15.85 -11.15 22.18
C GLY A 254 -15.55 -12.65 22.09
N ARG A 255 -16.50 -13.47 21.63
CA ARG A 255 -16.28 -14.90 21.38
C ARG A 255 -15.34 -15.17 20.20
N GLN A 256 -15.28 -14.26 19.23
CA GLN A 256 -14.33 -14.35 18.10
C GLN A 256 -12.90 -14.03 18.54
N ASP A 257 -12.70 -12.86 19.19
CA ASP A 257 -11.43 -12.48 19.80
C ASP A 257 -11.66 -11.50 20.96
N VAL A 258 -11.57 -12.02 22.17
CA VAL A 258 -11.87 -11.27 23.41
C VAL A 258 -10.82 -10.19 23.71
N LEU A 259 -9.58 -10.34 23.25
CA LEU A 259 -8.45 -9.51 23.68
C LEU A 259 -8.54 -8.05 23.15
N PRO A 260 -8.81 -7.79 21.85
CA PRO A 260 -9.03 -6.44 21.35
C PRO A 260 -10.19 -5.72 22.05
N VAL A 261 -11.27 -6.44 22.35
CA VAL A 261 -12.46 -5.90 23.04
C VAL A 261 -12.11 -5.51 24.48
N LEU A 262 -11.47 -6.41 25.24
CA LEU A 262 -11.02 -6.11 26.61
C LEU A 262 -10.04 -4.93 26.66
N ARG A 263 -9.13 -4.81 25.68
CA ARG A 263 -8.17 -3.70 25.60
C ARG A 263 -8.83 -2.35 25.34
N ALA A 264 -9.97 -2.33 24.64
CA ALA A 264 -10.77 -1.13 24.43
C ALA A 264 -11.70 -0.81 25.61
N MET A 265 -12.03 -1.82 26.43
CA MET A 265 -12.98 -1.73 27.55
C MET A 265 -12.38 -1.10 28.82
N PRO A 266 -13.11 -0.23 29.53
CA PRO A 266 -12.71 0.24 30.86
C PRO A 266 -12.63 -0.93 31.86
N PRO A 267 -11.68 -0.93 32.80
CA PRO A 267 -11.45 -2.06 33.71
C PRO A 267 -12.70 -2.53 34.49
N SER A 268 -13.61 -1.62 34.86
CA SER A 268 -14.81 -1.92 35.64
C SER A 268 -15.83 -2.82 34.93
N ARG A 269 -15.83 -2.84 33.59
CA ARG A 269 -16.79 -3.64 32.78
C ARG A 269 -16.23 -4.99 32.33
N ARG A 270 -14.91 -5.19 32.43
CA ARG A 270 -14.21 -6.35 31.85
C ARG A 270 -14.60 -7.67 32.48
N GLU A 271 -14.95 -7.68 33.77
CA GLU A 271 -15.32 -8.91 34.48
C GLU A 271 -16.67 -9.45 34.00
N ALA A 272 -17.72 -8.64 34.06
CA ALA A 272 -19.05 -9.04 33.59
C ALA A 272 -19.03 -9.43 32.10
N PHE A 273 -18.25 -8.72 31.27
CA PHE A 273 -18.10 -9.08 29.85
C PHE A 273 -17.35 -10.41 29.66
N TRP A 274 -16.29 -10.66 30.43
CA TRP A 274 -15.56 -11.93 30.39
C TRP A 274 -16.47 -13.11 30.76
N ASP A 275 -17.30 -12.95 31.78
CA ASP A 275 -18.25 -13.97 32.21
C ASP A 275 -19.33 -14.21 31.12
N ALA A 276 -19.85 -13.15 30.50
CA ALA A 276 -20.82 -13.27 29.40
C ALA A 276 -20.24 -13.98 28.15
N VAL A 277 -18.99 -13.68 27.77
CA VAL A 277 -18.32 -14.29 26.61
C VAL A 277 -18.09 -15.79 26.80
N ASN A 278 -17.84 -16.23 28.03
CA ASN A 278 -17.50 -17.62 28.35
C ASN A 278 -18.63 -18.37 29.09
N ALA A 279 -19.86 -17.85 29.07
CA ALA A 279 -21.00 -18.43 29.81
C ALA A 279 -21.33 -19.88 29.42
N ASP A 280 -20.99 -20.29 28.19
CA ASP A 280 -21.21 -21.61 27.62
C ASP A 280 -19.97 -22.53 27.65
N LYS A 281 -18.89 -22.08 28.31
CA LYS A 281 -17.64 -22.84 28.42
C LYS A 281 -17.42 -23.35 29.83
N ASP A 282 -16.93 -24.58 29.93
CA ASP A 282 -16.37 -25.06 31.19
C ASP A 282 -14.97 -24.46 31.39
N MET A 283 -14.89 -23.46 32.27
CA MET A 283 -13.66 -22.75 32.56
C MET A 283 -12.78 -23.46 33.61
N SER A 284 -13.22 -24.57 34.20
CA SER A 284 -12.48 -25.27 35.26
C SER A 284 -11.08 -25.71 34.82
N HIS A 285 -10.94 -26.14 33.56
CA HIS A 285 -9.69 -26.60 32.96
C HIS A 285 -9.22 -25.74 31.79
N ALA A 286 -9.89 -24.62 31.51
CA ALA A 286 -9.56 -23.75 30.39
C ALA A 286 -8.17 -23.11 30.54
N ASP A 287 -7.41 -23.09 29.45
CA ASP A 287 -6.10 -22.44 29.37
C ASP A 287 -6.22 -21.02 28.78
N ILE A 288 -5.93 -20.00 29.59
CA ILE A 288 -6.07 -18.59 29.21
C ILE A 288 -4.71 -18.04 28.80
N GLY A 289 -4.58 -17.57 27.55
CA GLY A 289 -3.35 -16.95 27.07
C GLY A 289 -2.88 -15.76 27.92
N LEU A 290 -1.57 -15.65 28.15
CA LEU A 290 -0.96 -14.65 29.04
C LEU A 290 -1.29 -13.19 28.68
N GLN A 291 -1.55 -12.89 27.40
CA GLN A 291 -1.96 -11.54 26.96
C GLN A 291 -3.39 -11.22 27.37
N THR A 292 -4.28 -12.21 27.32
CA THR A 292 -5.66 -12.09 27.82
C THR A 292 -5.67 -11.94 29.33
N MET A 293 -4.83 -12.71 30.05
CA MET A 293 -4.62 -12.54 31.49
C MET A 293 -4.26 -11.10 31.86
N ARG A 294 -3.34 -10.45 31.12
CA ARG A 294 -2.98 -9.02 31.32
C ARG A 294 -4.14 -8.05 31.12
N ALA A 295 -5.16 -8.41 30.34
CA ALA A 295 -6.32 -7.57 30.11
C ALA A 295 -7.40 -7.72 31.19
N LEU A 296 -7.46 -8.85 31.91
CA LEU A 296 -8.46 -9.11 32.96
C LEU A 296 -8.30 -8.17 34.19
N PRO A 297 -9.39 -7.88 34.92
CA PRO A 297 -9.35 -7.17 36.21
C PRO A 297 -8.48 -7.86 37.26
N ARG A 298 -7.94 -7.11 38.22
CA ARG A 298 -6.92 -7.60 39.18
C ARG A 298 -7.38 -8.84 39.96
N ARG A 299 -8.60 -8.82 40.52
CA ARG A 299 -9.18 -9.95 41.28
C ARG A 299 -9.34 -11.19 40.41
N ARG A 300 -10.11 -11.07 39.31
CA ARG A 300 -10.32 -12.16 38.35
C ARG A 300 -9.02 -12.76 37.83
N ARG A 301 -8.05 -11.92 37.47
CA ARG A 301 -6.72 -12.34 37.01
C ARG A 301 -5.98 -13.16 38.07
N ALA A 302 -6.06 -12.78 39.34
CA ALA A 302 -5.46 -13.53 40.44
C ALA A 302 -6.14 -14.88 40.63
N ASP A 303 -7.47 -14.92 40.61
CA ASP A 303 -8.26 -16.15 40.78
C ASP A 303 -7.96 -17.16 39.66
N GLU A 304 -7.98 -16.72 38.40
CA GLU A 304 -7.60 -17.55 37.25
C GLU A 304 -6.13 -17.98 37.29
N ALA A 305 -5.22 -17.11 37.74
CA ALA A 305 -3.81 -17.46 37.89
C ALA A 305 -3.60 -18.53 38.97
N ARG A 306 -4.32 -18.47 40.11
CA ARG A 306 -4.29 -19.52 41.14
C ARG A 306 -4.79 -20.85 40.59
N ARG A 307 -5.95 -20.85 39.91
CA ARG A 307 -6.54 -22.04 39.28
C ARG A 307 -5.60 -22.68 38.27
N MET A 308 -5.17 -21.91 37.27
CA MET A 308 -4.29 -22.42 36.20
C MET A 308 -2.93 -22.86 36.75
N ARG A 309 -2.40 -22.18 37.77
CA ARG A 309 -1.13 -22.56 38.40
C ARG A 309 -1.26 -23.87 39.20
N ALA A 310 -2.36 -24.06 39.93
CA ALA A 310 -2.61 -25.33 40.63
C ALA A 310 -2.68 -26.51 39.67
N ILE A 311 -3.36 -26.33 38.52
CA ILE A 311 -3.42 -27.33 37.45
C ILE A 311 -2.04 -27.60 36.86
N ALA A 312 -1.28 -26.55 36.54
CA ALA A 312 0.08 -26.67 36.00
C ALA A 312 0.99 -27.45 36.97
N LEU A 313 0.92 -27.18 38.28
CA LEU A 313 1.69 -27.91 39.28
C LEU A 313 1.27 -29.39 39.37
N ALA A 314 -0.03 -29.68 39.34
CA ALA A 314 -0.51 -31.07 39.36
C ALA A 314 -0.05 -31.87 38.14
N LYS A 315 0.16 -31.21 37.00
CA LYS A 315 0.67 -31.80 35.74
C LYS A 315 2.20 -31.79 35.62
N GLY A 316 2.93 -31.27 36.60
CA GLY A 316 4.39 -31.11 36.50
C GLY A 316 4.86 -30.03 35.51
N GLU A 317 3.98 -29.12 35.08
CA GLU A 317 4.30 -28.00 34.17
C GLU A 317 4.93 -26.81 34.93
N GLU A 318 6.10 -27.02 35.53
CA GLU A 318 6.74 -26.02 36.41
C GLU A 318 6.98 -24.66 35.75
N THR A 319 7.43 -24.64 34.49
CA THR A 319 7.66 -23.40 33.74
C THR A 319 6.36 -22.58 33.58
N LYS A 320 5.23 -23.24 33.32
CA LYS A 320 3.93 -22.57 33.22
C LYS A 320 3.48 -22.02 34.57
N ALA A 321 3.66 -22.80 35.64
CA ALA A 321 3.36 -22.37 37.00
C ALA A 321 4.16 -21.12 37.43
N ILE A 322 5.44 -21.05 37.04
CA ILE A 322 6.32 -19.88 37.24
C ILE A 322 5.80 -18.67 36.45
N LEU A 323 5.48 -18.85 35.16
CA LEU A 323 4.98 -17.75 34.32
C LEU A 323 3.66 -17.18 34.85
N LEU A 324 2.78 -18.02 35.40
CA LEU A 324 1.51 -17.62 35.99
C LEU A 324 1.68 -16.86 37.31
N ALA A 325 2.77 -17.08 38.06
CA ALA A 325 3.02 -16.42 39.34
C ALA A 325 3.10 -14.88 39.22
N GLN A 326 3.49 -14.32 38.06
CA GLN A 326 3.50 -12.86 37.84
C GLN A 326 2.09 -12.22 37.96
N PHE A 327 1.05 -13.04 37.81
CA PHE A 327 -0.35 -12.59 37.84
C PHE A 327 -0.98 -12.66 39.23
N LEU A 328 -0.40 -13.41 40.17
CA LEU A 328 -0.81 -13.45 41.58
C LEU A 328 -0.56 -12.12 42.30
N PRO A 329 -1.26 -11.81 43.40
CA PRO A 329 -0.92 -10.66 44.25
C PRO A 329 0.56 -10.68 44.66
N TYR A 330 1.18 -9.50 44.76
CA TYR A 330 2.62 -9.39 45.01
C TYR A 330 3.08 -10.21 46.21
N ASP A 331 2.36 -10.16 47.33
CA ASP A 331 2.73 -10.86 48.57
C ASP A 331 2.67 -12.40 48.41
N GLU A 332 1.74 -12.93 47.60
CA GLU A 332 1.66 -14.37 47.27
C GLU A 332 2.76 -14.81 46.30
N ALA A 333 3.11 -13.95 45.33
CA ALA A 333 4.08 -14.25 44.29
C ALA A 333 5.53 -14.09 44.75
N ARG A 334 5.77 -13.19 45.73
CA ARG A 334 7.10 -12.67 46.08
C ARG A 334 8.07 -13.77 46.43
N GLU A 335 7.70 -14.72 47.28
CA GLU A 335 8.61 -15.78 47.70
C GLU A 335 9.02 -16.66 46.50
N THR A 336 8.04 -17.09 45.69
CA THR A 336 8.28 -17.96 44.53
C THR A 336 9.16 -17.27 43.48
N LEU A 337 8.84 -16.01 43.13
CA LEU A 337 9.58 -15.27 42.12
C LEU A 337 10.96 -14.82 42.62
N THR A 338 11.08 -14.50 43.92
CA THR A 338 12.38 -14.22 44.55
C THR A 338 13.29 -15.44 44.51
N LYS A 339 12.80 -16.64 44.85
CA LYS A 339 13.59 -17.89 44.75
C LYS A 339 14.18 -18.09 43.35
N LEU A 340 13.42 -17.77 42.30
CA LEU A 340 13.91 -17.87 40.92
C LEU A 340 15.07 -16.90 40.62
N THR A 341 15.16 -15.75 41.31
CA THR A 341 16.32 -14.83 41.19
C THR A 341 17.60 -15.37 41.85
N TYR A 342 17.51 -16.48 42.60
CA TYR A 342 18.66 -17.19 43.18
C TYR A 342 19.03 -18.46 42.40
N ALA A 343 18.39 -18.75 41.26
CA ALA A 343 18.74 -19.90 40.43
C ALA A 343 20.21 -19.85 39.98
N GLY A 344 20.84 -21.02 39.82
CA GLY A 344 22.22 -21.10 39.32
C GLY A 344 22.34 -20.55 37.89
N GLU A 345 21.34 -20.84 37.04
CA GLU A 345 21.29 -20.42 35.65
C GLU A 345 20.93 -18.94 35.50
N ALA A 346 21.67 -18.23 34.65
CA ALA A 346 21.46 -16.80 34.43
C ALA A 346 20.14 -16.50 33.71
N THR A 347 19.70 -17.37 32.79
CA THR A 347 18.42 -17.24 32.08
C THR A 347 17.24 -17.31 33.05
N ASP A 348 17.31 -18.17 34.05
CA ASP A 348 16.29 -18.32 35.07
C ASP A 348 16.27 -17.12 36.01
N ARG A 349 17.44 -16.64 36.46
CA ARG A 349 17.54 -15.40 37.24
C ARG A 349 16.95 -14.21 36.49
N GLN A 350 17.28 -14.07 35.21
CA GLN A 350 16.75 -13.02 34.33
C GLN A 350 15.22 -13.10 34.24
N LEU A 351 14.65 -14.30 34.07
CA LEU A 351 13.21 -14.51 34.07
C LEU A 351 12.60 -14.15 35.43
N GLY A 352 13.22 -14.57 36.54
CA GLY A 352 12.82 -14.23 37.90
C GLY A 352 12.68 -12.72 38.12
N TYR A 353 13.72 -11.94 37.79
CA TYR A 353 13.65 -10.48 37.89
C TYR A 353 12.55 -9.88 37.03
N LYS A 354 12.44 -10.33 35.77
CA LYS A 354 11.41 -9.84 34.85
C LYS A 354 10.00 -10.06 35.41
N LEU A 355 9.71 -11.26 35.93
CA LEU A 355 8.41 -11.61 36.48
C LEU A 355 8.15 -10.89 37.81
N LEU A 356 9.14 -10.79 38.69
CA LEU A 356 9.04 -10.11 39.98
C LEU A 356 8.76 -8.61 39.81
N ILE A 357 9.52 -7.93 38.93
CA ILE A 357 9.33 -6.52 38.60
C ILE A 357 7.96 -6.29 37.97
N ALA A 358 7.53 -7.15 37.04
CA ALA A 358 6.20 -7.05 36.45
C ALA A 358 5.07 -7.23 37.49
N CYS A 359 5.26 -8.14 38.44
CA CYS A 359 4.31 -8.38 39.53
C CYS A 359 4.22 -7.18 40.49
N ALA A 360 5.36 -6.64 40.93
CA ALA A 360 5.42 -5.46 41.79
C ALA A 360 4.85 -4.21 41.09
N ALA A 361 5.20 -3.98 39.83
CA ALA A 361 4.72 -2.84 39.05
C ALA A 361 3.20 -2.88 38.84
N LYS A 362 2.62 -4.07 38.62
CA LYS A 362 1.17 -4.27 38.49
C LYS A 362 0.42 -3.82 39.75
N ASP A 363 0.99 -4.08 40.92
CA ASP A 363 0.39 -3.76 42.21
C ASP A 363 0.84 -2.39 42.76
N PHE A 364 1.55 -1.57 41.96
CA PHE A 364 2.16 -0.29 42.35
C PHE A 364 3.13 -0.35 43.54
N ARG A 365 3.71 -1.52 43.79
CA ARG A 365 4.68 -1.79 44.87
C ARG A 365 6.13 -1.72 44.39
N LEU A 366 6.38 -1.17 43.20
CA LEU A 366 7.74 -1.17 42.62
C LEU A 366 8.70 -0.33 43.46
N ALA A 367 8.28 0.82 43.99
CA ALA A 367 9.07 1.63 44.92
C ALA A 367 9.59 0.84 46.14
N GLU A 368 8.79 -0.10 46.67
CA GLU A 368 9.19 -0.95 47.81
C GLU A 368 10.19 -2.05 47.41
N LEU A 369 10.19 -2.42 46.13
CA LEU A 369 11.11 -3.42 45.58
C LEU A 369 12.47 -2.80 45.20
N LEU A 370 12.51 -1.50 44.89
CA LEU A 370 13.73 -0.82 44.41
C LEU A 370 14.94 -0.93 45.36
N PRO A 371 14.82 -0.78 46.70
CA PRO A 371 15.96 -0.97 47.61
C PRO A 371 16.55 -2.38 47.54
N TRP A 372 15.68 -3.40 47.44
CA TRP A 372 16.12 -4.78 47.29
C TRP A 372 16.78 -5.04 45.93
N LEU A 373 16.26 -4.43 44.85
CA LEU A 373 16.88 -4.50 43.53
C LEU A 373 18.27 -3.84 43.52
N ALA A 374 18.42 -2.69 44.19
CA ALA A 374 19.71 -2.01 44.32
C ALA A 374 20.76 -2.90 45.02
N ASP A 375 20.39 -3.55 46.14
CA ASP A 375 21.32 -4.46 46.81
C ASP A 375 21.62 -5.72 45.98
N ARG A 376 20.63 -6.26 45.27
CA ARG A 376 20.78 -7.56 44.61
C ARG A 376 21.45 -7.48 43.23
N LEU A 377 21.03 -6.53 42.39
CA LEU A 377 21.47 -6.44 40.99
C LEU A 377 22.96 -6.13 40.83
N LYS A 378 23.59 -5.47 41.81
CA LYS A 378 25.04 -5.20 41.79
C LYS A 378 25.90 -6.46 41.77
N ARG A 379 25.35 -7.61 42.18
CA ARG A 379 26.02 -8.92 42.22
C ARG A 379 25.71 -9.81 41.01
N ASP A 380 24.87 -9.34 40.09
CA ASP A 380 24.42 -10.10 38.92
C ASP A 380 25.17 -9.69 37.66
N GLN A 381 25.28 -10.58 36.68
CA GLN A 381 25.91 -10.30 35.37
C GLN A 381 24.99 -9.52 34.42
N ASP A 382 25.55 -8.85 33.42
CA ASP A 382 24.83 -7.91 32.55
C ASP A 382 23.57 -8.47 31.87
N PRO A 383 23.56 -9.69 31.28
CA PRO A 383 22.32 -10.22 30.68
C PRO A 383 21.13 -10.26 31.65
N VAL A 384 21.41 -10.51 32.93
CA VAL A 384 20.41 -10.52 34.00
C VAL A 384 19.97 -9.10 34.34
N ARG A 385 20.93 -8.17 34.52
CA ARG A 385 20.65 -6.74 34.77
C ARG A 385 19.87 -6.10 33.62
N LEU A 386 20.22 -6.38 32.37
CA LEU A 386 19.50 -5.97 31.17
C LEU A 386 18.03 -6.43 31.20
N GLY A 387 17.78 -7.68 31.60
CA GLY A 387 16.42 -8.21 31.76
C GLY A 387 15.62 -7.40 32.78
N ALA A 388 16.23 -7.05 33.91
CA ALA A 388 15.63 -6.20 34.93
C ALA A 388 15.39 -4.78 34.42
N PHE A 389 16.36 -4.13 33.78
CA PHE A 389 16.22 -2.78 33.22
C PHE A 389 15.14 -2.71 32.15
N ARG A 390 15.01 -3.71 31.29
CA ARG A 390 13.90 -3.79 30.33
C ARG A 390 12.55 -3.93 31.03
N ALA A 391 12.47 -4.69 32.11
CA ALA A 391 11.24 -4.83 32.89
C ALA A 391 10.86 -3.51 33.60
N LEU A 392 11.84 -2.81 34.19
CA LEU A 392 11.64 -1.46 34.76
C LEU A 392 11.21 -0.47 33.67
N ALA A 393 11.91 -0.44 32.54
CA ALA A 393 11.58 0.41 31.40
C ALA A 393 10.23 0.08 30.76
N ALA A 394 9.63 -1.10 31.01
CA ALA A 394 8.29 -1.46 30.57
C ALA A 394 7.20 -1.09 31.60
N ALA A 395 7.55 -0.93 32.87
CA ALA A 395 6.63 -0.60 33.94
C ALA A 395 5.98 0.79 33.77
N SER A 396 4.87 1.02 34.48
CA SER A 396 4.22 2.33 34.52
C SER A 396 5.08 3.31 35.35
N PRO A 397 5.34 4.55 34.90
CA PRO A 397 6.13 5.52 35.66
C PRO A 397 5.51 5.82 37.04
N ARG A 398 4.18 5.67 37.16
CA ARG A 398 3.42 5.86 38.40
C ARG A 398 3.79 4.86 39.51
N ALA A 399 4.40 3.72 39.18
CA ALA A 399 4.79 2.70 40.16
C ALA A 399 6.13 3.03 40.86
N PHE A 400 6.89 4.00 40.36
CA PHE A 400 8.25 4.28 40.82
C PHE A 400 8.34 5.22 42.02
N GLY A 401 7.26 5.94 42.38
CA GLY A 401 7.32 6.97 43.42
C GLY A 401 8.43 8.00 43.13
N GLU A 402 9.25 8.32 44.13
CA GLU A 402 10.42 9.21 43.98
C GLU A 402 11.65 8.54 43.34
N ALA A 403 11.68 7.20 43.30
CA ALA A 403 12.69 6.40 42.61
C ALA A 403 14.16 6.69 42.98
N ARG A 404 14.44 7.11 44.22
CA ARG A 404 15.78 7.54 44.67
C ARG A 404 16.85 6.47 44.47
N GLU A 405 16.49 5.21 44.65
CA GLU A 405 17.36 4.05 44.51
C GLU A 405 17.77 3.76 43.05
N LEU A 406 17.10 4.37 42.06
CA LEU A 406 17.53 4.26 40.66
C LEU A 406 18.93 4.87 40.44
N SER A 407 19.31 5.91 41.19
CA SER A 407 20.66 6.47 41.14
C SER A 407 21.71 5.43 41.53
N GLN A 408 21.46 4.68 42.61
CA GLN A 408 22.36 3.61 43.05
C GLN A 408 22.40 2.46 42.04
N ILE A 409 21.23 2.01 41.54
CA ILE A 409 21.14 0.95 40.53
C ILE A 409 21.92 1.33 39.26
N ALA A 410 21.78 2.57 38.79
CA ALA A 410 22.51 3.07 37.63
C ALA A 410 24.01 3.16 37.93
N THR A 411 24.41 3.67 39.09
CA THR A 411 25.82 3.79 39.50
C THR A 411 26.49 2.42 39.60
N ASP A 412 25.84 1.42 40.20
CA ASP A 412 26.36 0.06 40.28
C ASP A 412 26.49 -0.59 38.90
N ALA A 413 25.51 -0.38 38.02
CA ALA A 413 25.61 -0.80 36.62
C ALA A 413 26.75 -0.08 35.90
N PHE A 414 26.98 1.20 36.20
CA PHE A 414 28.04 1.99 35.59
C PHE A 414 29.44 1.59 36.09
N ASN A 415 29.56 1.08 37.31
CA ASN A 415 30.83 0.60 37.84
C ASN A 415 31.11 -0.86 37.45
N ALA A 416 30.15 -1.57 36.86
CA ALA A 416 30.31 -2.96 36.44
C ALA A 416 31.13 -3.08 35.15
N ARG A 417 32.17 -3.93 35.17
CA ARG A 417 33.06 -4.18 34.01
C ARG A 417 32.33 -4.76 32.80
N ASP A 418 31.24 -5.48 33.02
CA ASP A 418 30.47 -6.20 31.99
C ASP A 418 29.27 -5.41 31.44
N LEU A 419 29.14 -4.12 31.74
CA LEU A 419 28.02 -3.29 31.26
C LEU A 419 27.89 -3.32 29.72
N SER A 420 26.69 -3.64 29.23
CA SER A 420 26.38 -3.61 27.80
C SER A 420 25.69 -2.33 27.34
N THR A 421 25.80 -2.05 26.04
CA THR A 421 25.03 -0.99 25.36
C THR A 421 23.51 -1.20 25.48
N GLY A 422 23.06 -2.45 25.56
CA GLY A 422 21.66 -2.79 25.78
C GLY A 422 21.15 -2.33 27.15
N SER A 423 21.97 -2.49 28.20
CA SER A 423 21.66 -2.02 29.55
C SER A 423 21.58 -0.50 29.59
N THR A 424 22.52 0.18 28.93
CA THR A 424 22.52 1.64 28.78
C THR A 424 21.27 2.16 28.07
N ASP A 425 20.86 1.57 26.93
CA ASP A 425 19.64 1.97 26.22
C ASP A 425 18.37 1.76 27.06
N ALA A 426 18.27 0.63 27.77
CA ALA A 426 17.13 0.35 28.64
C ALA A 426 17.01 1.38 29.79
N LEU A 427 18.14 1.75 30.41
CA LEU A 427 18.18 2.78 31.46
C LEU A 427 17.85 4.17 30.90
N LEU A 428 18.39 4.56 29.75
CA LEU A 428 18.07 5.83 29.10
C LEU A 428 16.58 5.93 28.75
N ARG A 429 15.99 4.87 28.19
CA ARG A 429 14.54 4.82 27.92
C ARG A 429 13.72 4.99 29.20
N LEU A 430 14.10 4.34 30.29
CA LEU A 430 13.45 4.52 31.59
C LEU A 430 13.57 5.97 32.07
N CYS A 431 14.78 6.55 32.02
CA CYS A 431 15.04 7.92 32.46
C CYS A 431 14.19 8.93 31.69
N PHE A 432 14.19 8.87 30.34
CA PHE A 432 13.37 9.80 29.55
C PHE A 432 11.87 9.60 29.75
N ARG A 433 11.40 8.37 30.03
CA ARG A 433 10.00 8.14 30.41
C ARG A 433 9.64 8.74 31.76
N LEU A 434 10.57 8.72 32.73
CA LEU A 434 10.39 9.36 34.04
C LEU A 434 10.41 10.89 33.89
N VAL A 435 11.40 11.46 33.21
CA VAL A 435 11.45 12.91 32.91
C VAL A 435 10.18 13.38 32.21
N ALA A 436 9.70 12.65 31.20
CA ALA A 436 8.45 12.97 30.51
C ALA A 436 7.22 12.90 31.43
N HIS A 437 7.24 12.05 32.47
CA HIS A 437 6.12 11.87 33.40
C HIS A 437 6.10 12.89 34.54
N ASN A 438 7.24 13.15 35.19
CA ASN A 438 7.32 13.91 36.43
C ASN A 438 8.58 14.78 36.58
N ASP A 439 9.29 15.09 35.49
CA ASP A 439 10.50 15.95 35.52
C ASP A 439 11.57 15.43 36.52
N SER A 440 11.67 14.11 36.66
CA SER A 440 12.53 13.43 37.64
C SER A 440 13.99 13.91 37.58
N GLN A 441 14.42 14.58 38.64
CA GLN A 441 15.81 15.01 38.80
C GLN A 441 16.78 13.83 38.95
N VAL A 442 16.32 12.73 39.55
CA VAL A 442 17.08 11.46 39.60
C VAL A 442 17.38 10.95 38.20
N ALA A 443 16.38 10.91 37.31
CA ALA A 443 16.56 10.48 35.94
C ALA A 443 17.49 11.43 35.13
N LEU A 444 17.38 12.75 35.34
CA LEU A 444 18.28 13.72 34.72
C LEU A 444 19.73 13.53 35.18
N GLY A 445 19.96 13.34 36.48
CA GLY A 445 21.29 13.07 37.03
C GLY A 445 21.91 11.78 36.49
N ILE A 446 21.11 10.72 36.27
CA ILE A 446 21.57 9.48 35.64
C ILE A 446 21.98 9.72 34.18
N VAL A 447 21.20 10.50 33.42
CA VAL A 447 21.52 10.85 32.02
C VAL A 447 22.82 11.66 31.95
N GLU A 448 23.00 12.65 32.83
CA GLU A 448 24.22 13.45 32.93
C GLU A 448 25.44 12.60 33.30
N ALA A 449 25.32 11.76 34.34
CA ALA A 449 26.41 10.88 34.79
C ALA A 449 26.85 9.89 33.70
N LEU A 450 25.90 9.32 32.96
CA LEU A 450 26.19 8.44 31.83
C LEU A 450 26.95 9.18 30.72
N TRP A 451 26.53 10.39 30.38
CA TRP A 451 27.16 11.20 29.34
C TRP A 451 28.60 11.62 29.69
N LYS A 452 28.89 11.84 30.98
CA LYS A 452 30.25 12.09 31.46
C LYS A 452 31.15 10.85 31.39
N ARG A 453 30.60 9.65 31.56
CA ARG A 453 31.37 8.40 31.62
C ARG A 453 31.65 7.75 30.27
N ASP A 454 30.62 7.55 29.44
CA ASP A 454 30.68 6.64 28.28
C ASP A 454 30.99 7.32 26.94
N GLY A 455 31.23 8.63 26.93
CA GLY A 455 31.43 9.37 25.69
C GLY A 455 30.18 9.37 24.82
N TRP A 456 29.18 10.17 25.23
CA TRP A 456 28.01 10.61 24.45
C TRP A 456 27.38 9.50 23.59
N THR A 457 26.61 8.63 24.26
CA THR A 457 25.86 7.57 23.60
C THR A 457 24.71 8.12 22.75
N ALA A 458 24.38 7.42 21.66
CA ALA A 458 23.27 7.80 20.80
C ALA A 458 21.95 7.86 21.59
N LEU A 459 21.26 8.99 21.50
CA LEU A 459 20.00 9.21 22.18
C LEU A 459 18.80 8.79 21.31
N PRO A 460 17.67 8.40 21.91
CA PRO A 460 16.44 8.12 21.17
C PRO A 460 15.84 9.43 20.62
N ARG A 461 14.77 9.30 19.82
CA ARG A 461 13.97 10.45 19.32
C ARG A 461 13.26 11.17 20.47
N LEU A 462 13.99 12.05 21.16
CA LEU A 462 13.52 12.86 22.27
C LEU A 462 12.40 13.81 21.86
N ASP A 463 12.38 14.24 20.60
CA ASP A 463 11.27 15.00 20.03
C ASP A 463 9.92 14.29 20.07
N LEU A 464 9.91 12.95 20.14
CA LEU A 464 8.72 12.12 20.26
C LEU A 464 8.40 11.68 21.71
N THR A 465 9.37 11.79 22.61
CA THR A 465 9.26 11.27 23.99
C THR A 465 8.98 12.39 24.99
N LEU A 466 9.65 13.53 24.85
CA LEU A 466 9.56 14.66 25.76
C LEU A 466 8.38 15.58 25.43
N ARG A 467 7.74 16.14 26.46
CA ARG A 467 6.78 17.24 26.32
C ARG A 467 7.49 18.51 25.82
N ARG A 468 6.78 19.40 25.13
CA ARG A 468 7.33 20.71 24.74
C ARG A 468 7.76 21.51 25.98
N GLY A 469 8.92 22.15 25.93
CA GLY A 469 9.59 22.82 27.04
C GLY A 469 10.71 21.99 27.68
N GLN A 470 10.56 20.66 27.77
CA GLN A 470 11.52 19.78 28.45
C GLN A 470 12.85 19.60 27.69
N GLU A 471 12.92 19.96 26.39
CA GLU A 471 14.18 19.97 25.65
C GLU A 471 15.21 20.94 26.26
N HIS A 472 14.73 22.03 26.87
CA HIS A 472 15.59 23.00 27.54
C HIS A 472 16.12 22.46 28.88
N GLU A 473 15.36 21.62 29.57
CA GLU A 473 15.81 20.97 30.81
C GLU A 473 16.91 19.93 30.52
N ILE A 474 16.73 19.12 29.47
CA ILE A 474 17.77 18.20 28.99
C ILE A 474 19.02 18.97 28.55
N TYR A 475 18.85 20.04 27.76
CA TYR A 475 19.98 20.86 27.35
C TYR A 475 20.67 21.49 28.55
N ARG A 476 19.95 22.01 29.54
CA ARG A 476 20.56 22.61 30.74
C ARG A 476 21.41 21.60 31.52
N ALA A 477 20.95 20.36 31.65
CA ALA A 477 21.70 19.28 32.31
C ALA A 477 22.95 18.86 31.52
N LEU A 478 22.88 18.87 30.18
CA LEU A 478 23.97 18.42 29.31
C LEU A 478 24.90 19.54 28.83
N ALA A 479 24.51 20.80 28.95
CA ALA A 479 25.27 21.96 28.48
C ALA A 479 26.68 22.05 29.09
N PRO A 480 26.91 21.77 30.39
CA PRO A 480 28.27 21.75 30.94
C PRO A 480 29.17 20.73 30.23
N VAL A 481 28.65 19.53 29.97
CA VAL A 481 29.39 18.48 29.25
C VAL A 481 29.63 18.89 27.79
N ILE A 482 28.62 19.45 27.11
CA ILE A 482 28.75 19.92 25.72
C ILE A 482 29.83 21.02 25.63
N ASN A 483 29.80 22.00 26.53
CA ASN A 483 30.71 23.15 26.50
C ASN A 483 32.15 22.77 26.87
N GLU A 484 32.33 21.89 27.87
CA GLU A 484 33.65 21.37 28.24
C GLU A 484 34.34 20.69 27.04
N HIS A 485 33.60 19.83 26.33
CA HIS A 485 34.14 19.07 25.20
C HIS A 485 34.30 19.93 23.94
N ALA A 486 33.41 20.89 23.70
CA ALA A 486 33.60 21.88 22.64
C ALA A 486 34.90 22.67 22.85
N GLY A 487 35.27 22.97 24.11
CA GLY A 487 36.57 23.58 24.46
C GLY A 487 37.79 22.70 24.14
N TRP A 488 37.60 21.40 23.92
CA TRP A 488 38.62 20.46 23.44
C TRP A 488 38.44 20.12 21.96
N THR A 489 37.69 20.94 21.20
CA THR A 489 37.37 20.73 19.78
C THR A 489 36.54 19.48 19.47
N ILE A 490 35.80 18.95 20.47
CA ILE A 490 34.93 17.79 20.31
C ILE A 490 33.47 18.23 20.28
N TYR A 491 32.82 18.13 19.10
CA TYR A 491 31.48 18.68 18.86
C TYR A 491 30.37 17.63 18.77
N TYR A 492 30.75 16.35 18.70
CA TYR A 492 29.85 15.20 18.70
C TYR A 492 28.72 15.22 19.77
N PRO A 493 28.92 15.66 21.04
CA PRO A 493 27.85 15.75 22.03
C PRO A 493 26.68 16.65 21.58
N ALA A 494 26.98 17.83 21.02
CA ALA A 494 25.97 18.76 20.52
C ALA A 494 25.23 18.17 19.32
N LEU A 495 25.97 17.49 18.42
CA LEU A 495 25.41 16.85 17.23
C LEU A 495 24.41 15.73 17.59
N ILE A 496 24.70 14.90 18.59
CA ILE A 496 23.78 13.84 19.07
C ILE A 496 22.49 14.45 19.65
N LEU A 497 22.62 15.50 20.46
CA LEU A 497 21.46 16.12 21.08
C LEU A 497 20.55 16.77 20.02
N ILE A 498 21.14 17.47 19.04
CA ILE A 498 20.39 18.06 17.91
C ILE A 498 19.69 16.98 17.09
N ALA A 499 20.36 15.88 16.77
CA ALA A 499 19.78 14.76 16.04
C ALA A 499 18.53 14.21 16.74
N SER A 500 18.57 14.18 18.07
CA SER A 500 17.53 13.59 18.93
C SER A 500 16.35 14.53 19.17
N LEU A 501 16.60 15.84 19.20
CA LEU A 501 15.58 16.89 19.31
C LEU A 501 14.95 17.26 17.96
N GLY A 502 15.57 16.88 16.84
CA GLY A 502 15.05 17.10 15.50
C GLY A 502 14.71 18.57 15.24
N ARG A 503 13.46 18.85 14.81
CA ARG A 503 13.02 20.22 14.49
C ARG A 503 12.96 21.16 15.70
N ARG A 504 12.93 20.62 16.93
CA ARG A 504 12.88 21.45 18.15
C ARG A 504 14.19 22.20 18.36
N ALA A 505 15.31 21.61 17.97
CA ALA A 505 16.64 22.24 18.04
C ALA A 505 16.77 23.49 17.16
N TRP A 506 15.93 23.68 16.12
CA TRP A 506 15.97 24.88 15.27
C TRP A 506 15.73 26.18 16.05
N HIS A 507 15.07 26.10 17.20
CA HIS A 507 14.73 27.22 18.06
C HIS A 507 15.63 27.33 19.30
N MET A 508 16.78 26.64 19.32
CA MET A 508 17.73 26.63 20.44
C MET A 508 19.07 27.22 19.99
N PRO A 509 19.22 28.55 19.89
CA PRO A 509 20.43 29.19 19.36
C PRO A 509 21.68 28.78 20.14
N ASP A 510 21.60 28.68 21.47
CA ASP A 510 22.72 28.27 22.32
C ASP A 510 23.24 26.86 21.98
N LEU A 511 22.34 25.94 21.60
CA LEU A 511 22.71 24.59 21.18
C LEU A 511 23.28 24.55 19.74
N LEU A 512 22.95 25.56 18.91
CA LEU A 512 23.50 25.69 17.55
C LEU A 512 24.86 26.38 17.53
N GLU A 513 25.26 27.09 18.59
CA GLU A 513 26.53 27.83 18.63
C GLU A 513 27.77 26.93 18.50
N PRO A 514 27.85 25.77 19.20
CA PRO A 514 28.96 24.83 19.01
C PRO A 514 29.09 24.33 17.57
N LEU A 515 28.00 24.30 16.79
CA LEU A 515 28.06 23.86 15.39
C LEU A 515 28.75 24.89 14.49
N TRP A 516 28.67 26.18 14.82
CA TRP A 516 29.44 27.20 14.09
C TRP A 516 30.93 27.06 14.35
N ALA A 517 31.32 26.80 15.60
CA ALA A 517 32.72 26.52 15.96
C ALA A 517 33.22 25.21 15.33
N ALA A 518 32.38 24.16 15.26
CA ALA A 518 32.70 22.90 14.61
C ALA A 518 33.08 23.04 13.14
N ILE A 519 32.51 24.02 12.42
CA ILE A 519 32.87 24.29 11.01
C ILE A 519 34.30 24.79 10.88
N THR A 520 34.81 25.53 11.87
CA THR A 520 36.15 26.12 11.83
C THR A 520 37.18 25.19 12.45
N GLU A 521 36.88 24.67 13.64
CA GLU A 521 37.85 24.03 14.54
C GLU A 521 37.65 22.51 14.69
N GLY A 522 36.48 21.98 14.29
CA GLY A 522 36.19 20.55 14.36
C GLY A 522 36.87 19.77 13.23
N ASP A 523 36.81 18.44 13.31
CA ASP A 523 37.22 17.57 12.21
C ASP A 523 36.25 17.65 11.00
N ASP A 524 36.59 16.96 9.91
CA ASP A 524 35.80 16.98 8.67
C ASP A 524 34.38 16.43 8.84
N ASP A 525 34.19 15.42 9.69
CA ASP A 525 32.90 14.74 9.88
C ASP A 525 31.97 15.57 10.78
N ASP A 526 32.53 16.18 11.83
CA ASP A 526 31.85 17.13 12.71
C ASP A 526 31.42 18.36 11.92
N ALA A 527 32.29 18.94 11.08
CA ALA A 527 31.96 20.08 10.24
C ALA A 527 30.89 19.75 9.18
N ARG A 528 30.96 18.58 8.52
CA ARG A 528 29.89 18.11 7.60
C ARG A 528 28.55 17.98 8.32
N SER A 529 28.55 17.41 9.52
CA SER A 529 27.36 17.22 10.33
C SER A 529 26.78 18.54 10.82
N ALA A 530 27.63 19.47 11.26
CA ALA A 530 27.25 20.81 11.67
C ALA A 530 26.58 21.58 10.52
N ILE A 531 27.19 21.61 9.33
CA ILE A 531 26.61 22.25 8.13
C ILE A 531 25.25 21.64 7.80
N ARG A 532 25.13 20.31 7.84
CA ARG A 532 23.85 19.61 7.58
C ARG A 532 22.76 20.06 8.55
N TYR A 533 23.04 20.17 9.84
CA TYR A 533 22.06 20.59 10.83
C TYR A 533 21.75 22.10 10.79
N LEU A 534 22.75 22.95 10.54
CA LEU A 534 22.55 24.39 10.39
C LEU A 534 21.68 24.73 9.17
N LEU A 535 21.80 23.98 8.08
CA LEU A 535 20.98 24.14 6.87
C LEU A 535 19.63 23.42 6.93
N ALA A 536 19.32 22.70 8.02
CA ALA A 536 18.08 21.94 8.14
C ALA A 536 16.83 22.83 8.17
N ASP A 537 16.89 24.00 8.82
CA ASP A 537 15.80 24.99 8.82
C ASP A 537 15.70 25.70 7.46
N PRO A 538 14.61 25.50 6.68
CA PRO A 538 14.44 26.14 5.38
C PRO A 538 14.38 27.68 5.44
N ARG A 539 14.02 28.29 6.58
CA ARG A 539 13.82 29.74 6.69
C ARG A 539 15.13 30.52 6.67
N THR A 540 16.14 30.04 7.40
CA THR A 540 17.46 30.68 7.52
C THR A 540 18.49 30.07 6.58
N ARG A 541 18.12 29.03 5.82
CA ARG A 541 19.03 28.24 4.97
C ARG A 541 19.85 29.11 4.02
N SER A 542 19.20 30.02 3.29
CA SER A 542 19.87 30.86 2.29
C SER A 542 20.91 31.81 2.89
N GLU A 543 20.62 32.40 4.05
CA GLU A 543 21.54 33.29 4.77
C GLU A 543 22.69 32.50 5.39
N ARG A 544 22.38 31.38 6.05
CA ARG A 544 23.40 30.48 6.62
C ARG A 544 24.31 29.91 5.56
N THR A 545 23.82 29.57 4.37
CA THR A 545 24.68 29.13 3.25
C THR A 545 25.72 30.19 2.87
N ALA A 546 25.35 31.47 2.79
CA ALA A 546 26.34 32.51 2.52
C ALA A 546 27.35 32.66 3.66
N ARG A 547 26.91 32.62 4.92
CA ARG A 547 27.82 32.65 6.08
C ARG A 547 28.78 31.46 6.08
N ILE A 548 28.28 30.25 5.79
CA ILE A 548 29.12 29.04 5.70
C ILE A 548 30.18 29.20 4.61
N LEU A 549 29.83 29.70 3.42
CA LEU A 549 30.78 29.91 2.32
C LEU A 549 31.79 31.04 2.58
N GLN A 550 31.49 31.96 3.50
CA GLN A 550 32.46 32.94 3.97
C GLN A 550 33.48 32.32 4.95
N ILE A 551 33.05 31.36 5.77
CA ILE A 551 33.90 30.67 6.75
C ILE A 551 34.75 29.60 6.06
N GLU A 552 34.12 28.76 5.24
CA GLU A 552 34.74 27.61 4.56
C GLU A 552 34.24 27.55 3.11
N PRO A 553 34.91 28.26 2.16
CA PRO A 553 34.50 28.32 0.76
C PRO A 553 34.41 26.96 0.08
N SER A 554 35.24 25.98 0.46
CA SER A 554 35.20 24.63 -0.11
C SER A 554 33.92 23.87 0.24
N ALA A 555 33.15 24.32 1.25
CA ALA A 555 31.86 23.74 1.60
C ALA A 555 30.85 23.77 0.43
N VAL A 556 31.10 24.55 -0.62
CA VAL A 556 30.31 24.55 -1.85
C VAL A 556 30.19 23.15 -2.46
N PHE A 557 31.20 22.28 -2.31
CA PHE A 557 31.18 20.90 -2.81
C PHE A 557 30.27 19.96 -2.02
N LEU A 558 29.77 20.37 -0.85
CA LEU A 558 28.82 19.58 -0.08
C LEU A 558 27.43 19.60 -0.74
N PRO A 559 26.75 18.45 -0.93
CA PRO A 559 25.46 18.38 -1.64
C PRO A 559 24.39 19.34 -1.10
N GLN A 560 24.30 19.50 0.22
CA GLN A 560 23.33 20.40 0.87
C GLN A 560 23.61 21.89 0.60
N VAL A 561 24.87 22.28 0.44
CA VAL A 561 25.27 23.67 0.11
C VAL A 561 25.05 23.92 -1.38
N MET A 562 25.55 23.01 -2.22
CA MET A 562 25.37 23.05 -3.67
C MET A 562 23.89 23.13 -4.07
N ALA A 563 23.00 22.41 -3.36
CA ALA A 563 21.55 22.48 -3.58
C ALA A 563 20.98 23.90 -3.41
N VAL A 564 21.49 24.68 -2.45
CA VAL A 564 21.05 26.06 -2.20
C VAL A 564 21.64 27.01 -3.23
N VAL A 565 22.94 26.89 -3.51
CA VAL A 565 23.65 27.73 -4.49
C VAL A 565 23.05 27.58 -5.89
N GLN A 566 22.81 26.35 -6.36
CA GLN A 566 22.30 26.12 -7.71
C GLN A 566 20.83 26.55 -7.92
N SER A 567 20.04 26.70 -6.84
CA SER A 567 18.59 26.89 -6.92
C SER A 567 18.07 28.24 -6.41
N THR A 568 18.71 28.79 -5.37
CA THR A 568 18.21 29.94 -4.60
C THR A 568 19.24 31.07 -4.50
N ARG A 569 20.51 30.74 -4.23
CA ARG A 569 21.63 31.69 -4.15
C ARG A 569 22.53 31.61 -5.37
N ILE A 570 21.92 31.83 -6.54
CA ILE A 570 22.59 31.78 -7.85
C ILE A 570 23.66 32.87 -8.02
N ASP A 571 23.62 33.90 -7.17
CA ASP A 571 24.66 34.92 -7.03
C ASP A 571 26.00 34.33 -6.55
N LEU A 572 25.96 33.21 -5.82
CA LEU A 572 27.15 32.50 -5.34
C LEU A 572 27.66 31.43 -6.31
N LEU A 573 27.03 31.24 -7.47
CA LEU A 573 27.47 30.25 -8.47
C LEU A 573 28.85 30.55 -9.04
N ASP A 574 29.26 31.82 -9.04
CA ASP A 574 30.57 32.19 -9.58
C ASP A 574 31.71 31.62 -8.71
N VAL A 575 31.45 31.27 -7.44
CA VAL A 575 32.37 30.50 -6.57
C VAL A 575 32.59 29.08 -7.12
N VAL A 576 31.61 28.51 -7.84
CA VAL A 576 31.67 27.18 -8.43
C VAL A 576 32.34 27.19 -9.81
N PHE A 577 32.12 28.23 -10.60
CA PHE A 577 32.56 28.31 -12.00
C PHE A 577 33.88 29.06 -12.22
N GLY A 578 34.37 29.75 -11.17
CA GLY A 578 35.67 30.39 -11.11
C GLY A 578 36.80 29.43 -10.78
N GLU A 579 37.87 29.94 -10.15
CA GLU A 579 38.91 29.08 -9.58
C GLU A 579 38.34 28.27 -8.41
N PRO A 580 38.53 26.94 -8.38
CA PRO A 580 37.93 26.11 -7.36
C PRO A 580 38.47 26.47 -5.97
N PRO A 581 37.58 26.72 -4.99
CA PRO A 581 38.01 27.10 -3.65
C PRO A 581 38.83 25.98 -3.02
N GLN A 582 40.00 26.33 -2.50
CA GLN A 582 40.79 25.45 -1.66
C GLN A 582 40.16 25.38 -0.26
N GLY A 583 40.29 24.24 0.40
CA GLY A 583 39.78 24.06 1.75
C GLY A 583 39.42 22.61 2.06
N ARG A 584 38.86 22.40 3.25
CA ARG A 584 38.60 21.09 3.84
C ARG A 584 37.80 20.12 2.96
N PHE A 585 36.80 20.64 2.25
CA PHE A 585 35.87 19.85 1.46
C PHE A 585 36.18 19.86 -0.04
N ALA A 586 37.31 20.46 -0.44
CA ALA A 586 37.73 20.46 -1.82
C ALA A 586 38.01 19.02 -2.26
N PRO A 587 37.39 18.54 -3.35
CA PRO A 587 37.73 17.23 -3.90
C PRO A 587 39.19 17.23 -4.33
N GLY A 588 39.91 16.11 -4.09
CA GLY A 588 41.29 15.92 -4.54
C GLY A 588 41.46 15.94 -6.07
N ASP A 589 42.63 15.51 -6.56
CA ASP A 589 43.18 15.72 -7.92
C ASP A 589 42.32 15.35 -9.14
N VAL A 590 41.07 14.89 -9.00
CA VAL A 590 40.36 14.20 -10.09
C VAL A 590 38.99 14.78 -10.46
N GLN A 591 38.33 15.65 -9.67
CA GLN A 591 37.07 16.24 -10.16
C GLN A 591 36.66 17.57 -9.53
N ARG A 592 36.92 18.67 -10.24
CA ARG A 592 36.63 20.04 -9.76
C ARG A 592 35.33 20.64 -10.30
N VAL A 593 34.79 20.11 -11.40
CA VAL A 593 33.53 20.57 -12.01
C VAL A 593 32.36 19.74 -11.48
N PRO A 594 31.38 20.34 -10.76
CA PRO A 594 30.24 19.59 -10.26
C PRO A 594 29.39 19.05 -11.42
N LEU A 595 29.14 17.75 -11.44
CA LEU A 595 28.26 17.12 -12.43
C LEU A 595 26.82 17.02 -11.90
N GLY A 596 25.85 17.04 -12.81
CA GLY A 596 24.44 16.87 -12.48
C GLY A 596 23.77 18.09 -11.82
N MET A 597 24.33 19.30 -11.97
CA MET A 597 23.64 20.52 -11.55
C MET A 597 22.35 20.70 -12.34
N ARG A 598 21.31 21.21 -11.68
CA ARG A 598 19.94 21.34 -12.22
C ARG A 598 19.48 22.79 -12.14
N GLN A 599 18.30 23.07 -12.70
CA GLN A 599 17.67 24.40 -12.67
C GLN A 599 18.45 25.49 -13.42
N THR A 600 19.27 25.09 -14.41
CA THR A 600 20.10 25.95 -15.25
C THR A 600 19.31 27.09 -15.92
N HIS A 601 18.02 26.87 -16.18
CA HIS A 601 17.09 27.89 -16.70
C HIS A 601 16.92 29.12 -15.79
N ARG A 602 17.36 29.09 -14.53
CA ARG A 602 17.33 30.25 -13.62
C ARG A 602 18.62 31.06 -13.63
N TRP A 603 19.69 30.50 -14.16
CA TRP A 603 21.03 31.11 -14.15
C TRP A 603 21.15 32.19 -15.22
N LEU A 604 22.13 33.08 -15.07
CA LEU A 604 22.45 34.07 -16.09
C LEU A 604 23.05 33.39 -17.35
N PRO A 605 22.87 33.94 -18.56
CA PRO A 605 23.47 33.39 -19.78
C PRO A 605 24.98 33.11 -19.63
N ARG A 606 25.74 34.10 -19.15
CA ARG A 606 27.19 33.96 -18.86
C ARG A 606 27.54 32.78 -17.95
N GLN A 607 26.68 32.43 -17.00
CA GLN A 607 26.89 31.32 -16.07
C GLN A 607 26.61 29.96 -16.73
N ARG A 608 25.60 29.90 -17.61
CA ARG A 608 25.30 28.70 -18.41
C ARG A 608 26.42 28.43 -19.40
N ASP A 609 26.90 29.46 -20.09
CA ASP A 609 27.98 29.35 -21.08
C ASP A 609 29.28 28.90 -20.41
N ARG A 610 29.63 29.51 -19.26
CA ARG A 610 30.80 29.09 -18.50
C ARG A 610 30.68 27.65 -18.01
N TYR A 611 29.52 27.22 -17.53
CA TYR A 611 29.32 25.86 -17.08
C TYR A 611 29.36 24.85 -18.23
N ALA A 612 28.77 25.19 -19.39
CA ALA A 612 28.84 24.37 -20.59
C ALA A 612 30.29 24.16 -21.05
N GLN A 613 31.09 25.23 -21.12
CA GLN A 613 32.53 25.14 -21.44
C GLN A 613 33.28 24.22 -20.49
N LEU A 614 32.99 24.29 -19.18
CA LEU A 614 33.61 23.41 -18.18
C LEU A 614 33.19 21.94 -18.39
N LEU A 615 31.93 21.69 -18.74
CA LEU A 615 31.44 20.33 -19.02
C LEU A 615 32.02 19.76 -20.32
N GLU A 616 32.16 20.57 -21.36
CA GLU A 616 32.82 20.19 -22.62
C GLU A 616 34.30 19.87 -22.39
N ALA A 617 35.00 20.68 -21.60
CA ALA A 617 36.38 20.41 -21.22
C ALA A 617 36.52 19.06 -20.48
N VAL A 618 35.57 18.73 -19.59
CA VAL A 618 35.54 17.40 -18.95
C VAL A 618 35.20 16.29 -19.96
N ALA A 619 34.24 16.51 -20.86
CA ALA A 619 33.84 15.53 -21.87
C ALA A 619 34.97 15.20 -22.88
N ASP A 620 35.80 16.19 -23.21
CA ASP A 620 36.90 16.09 -24.18
C ASP A 620 38.25 15.71 -23.56
N SER A 621 38.30 15.53 -22.24
CA SER A 621 39.51 15.17 -21.49
C SER A 621 39.82 13.66 -21.48
N ASP A 622 40.91 13.30 -20.80
CA ASP A 622 41.37 11.93 -20.52
C ASP A 622 40.74 11.30 -19.25
N HIS A 623 39.74 11.95 -18.64
CA HIS A 623 39.00 11.38 -17.51
C HIS A 623 38.34 10.03 -17.90
N ALA A 624 38.04 9.22 -16.88
CA ALA A 624 37.29 7.97 -17.05
C ALA A 624 36.00 8.19 -17.85
N ARG A 625 35.66 7.25 -18.74
CA ARG A 625 34.50 7.36 -19.65
C ARG A 625 33.18 7.63 -18.93
N GLU A 626 33.01 7.15 -17.69
CA GLU A 626 31.83 7.37 -16.86
C GLU A 626 31.67 8.85 -16.46
N VAL A 627 32.80 9.51 -16.15
CA VAL A 627 32.87 10.93 -15.82
C VAL A 627 32.55 11.77 -17.06
N ARG A 628 33.18 11.45 -18.20
CA ARG A 628 32.93 12.10 -19.50
C ARG A 628 31.45 11.97 -19.91
N ALA A 629 30.89 10.78 -19.82
CA ALA A 629 29.48 10.52 -20.10
C ALA A 629 28.54 11.29 -19.14
N SER A 630 28.91 11.44 -17.86
CA SER A 630 28.15 12.23 -16.89
C SER A 630 28.21 13.73 -17.19
N ALA A 631 29.34 14.23 -17.67
CA ALA A 631 29.47 15.60 -18.15
C ALA A 631 28.55 15.88 -19.35
N ILE A 632 28.53 14.97 -20.34
CA ILE A 632 27.65 15.07 -21.51
C ILE A 632 26.17 15.04 -21.13
N ARG A 633 25.78 14.12 -20.22
CA ARG A 633 24.40 14.10 -19.70
C ARG A 633 24.03 15.40 -19.00
N THR A 634 24.98 16.03 -18.32
CA THR A 634 24.74 17.31 -17.66
C THR A 634 24.65 18.44 -18.69
N LEU A 635 25.55 18.46 -19.67
CA LEU A 635 25.62 19.46 -20.75
C LEU A 635 24.30 19.54 -21.52
N GLY A 636 23.74 18.40 -21.93
CA GLY A 636 22.46 18.38 -22.65
C GLY A 636 21.27 18.89 -21.84
N THR A 637 21.41 19.10 -20.52
CA THR A 637 20.38 19.72 -19.67
C THR A 637 20.63 21.20 -19.38
N VAL A 638 21.78 21.75 -19.83
CA VAL A 638 22.09 23.17 -19.73
C VAL A 638 21.32 23.91 -20.83
N ARG A 639 20.52 24.90 -20.43
CA ARG A 639 19.71 25.68 -21.37
C ARG A 639 20.59 26.47 -22.35
N GLY A 640 20.26 26.46 -23.64
CA GLY A 640 21.07 27.06 -24.71
C GLY A 640 22.15 26.16 -25.29
N HIS A 641 22.37 24.97 -24.71
CA HIS A 641 23.47 24.06 -25.06
C HIS A 641 22.94 22.66 -25.36
N ASN A 642 23.71 21.87 -26.11
CA ASN A 642 23.30 20.52 -26.52
C ASN A 642 24.47 19.54 -26.54
N ALA A 643 24.16 18.26 -26.70
CA ALA A 643 25.14 17.17 -26.76
C ALA A 643 25.29 16.57 -28.17
N VAL A 644 24.80 17.24 -29.23
CA VAL A 644 24.70 16.67 -30.59
C VAL A 644 26.07 16.27 -31.14
N ARG A 645 27.12 17.05 -30.84
CA ARG A 645 28.51 16.77 -31.22
C ARG A 645 28.99 15.36 -30.79
N TYR A 646 28.45 14.83 -29.69
CA TYR A 646 28.86 13.56 -29.11
C TYR A 646 28.07 12.34 -29.60
N LEU A 647 27.09 12.52 -30.49
CA LEU A 647 26.27 11.42 -31.03
C LEU A 647 27.09 10.43 -31.87
N SER A 648 28.14 10.92 -32.54
CA SER A 648 29.03 10.13 -33.41
C SER A 648 30.30 9.66 -32.68
N ALA A 649 30.35 9.74 -31.35
CA ALA A 649 31.49 9.27 -30.59
C ALA A 649 31.69 7.76 -30.75
N GLU A 650 32.94 7.32 -30.90
CA GLU A 650 33.30 5.90 -30.98
C GLU A 650 33.04 5.17 -29.67
N ASP A 651 33.19 5.85 -28.52
CA ASP A 651 32.85 5.30 -27.21
C ASP A 651 31.32 5.21 -27.07
N GLU A 652 30.83 3.98 -26.94
CA GLU A 652 29.40 3.68 -26.88
C GLU A 652 28.70 4.31 -25.66
N LEU A 653 29.39 4.45 -24.52
CA LEU A 653 28.81 5.09 -23.32
C LEU A 653 28.64 6.60 -23.52
N ILE A 654 29.56 7.22 -24.25
CA ILE A 654 29.52 8.64 -24.62
C ILE A 654 28.38 8.90 -25.61
N ALA A 655 28.27 8.07 -26.67
CA ALA A 655 27.17 8.18 -27.62
C ALA A 655 25.80 7.97 -26.95
N GLN A 656 25.68 7.00 -26.04
CA GLN A 656 24.47 6.78 -25.24
C GLN A 656 24.12 7.98 -24.36
N ALA A 657 25.12 8.59 -23.70
CA ALA A 657 24.93 9.77 -22.88
C ALA A 657 24.37 10.95 -23.69
N ALA A 658 24.86 11.16 -24.90
CA ALA A 658 24.38 12.19 -25.82
C ALA A 658 22.95 11.92 -26.30
N LEU A 659 22.65 10.68 -26.70
CA LEU A 659 21.30 10.27 -27.13
C LEU A 659 20.28 10.46 -26.00
N ALA A 660 20.62 10.06 -24.78
CA ALA A 660 19.71 10.12 -23.62
C ALA A 660 19.24 11.53 -23.24
N VAL A 661 19.96 12.58 -23.68
CA VAL A 661 19.63 13.98 -23.38
C VAL A 661 19.03 14.75 -24.54
N LEU A 662 18.89 14.14 -25.72
CA LEU A 662 18.17 14.75 -26.84
C LEU A 662 16.72 15.22 -26.53
N PRO A 663 15.98 14.65 -25.57
CA PRO A 663 14.69 15.22 -25.15
C PRO A 663 14.78 16.63 -24.56
N PHE A 664 15.97 17.10 -24.21
CA PHE A 664 16.21 18.45 -23.71
C PHE A 664 16.59 19.45 -24.81
N HIS A 665 16.88 18.98 -26.03
CA HIS A 665 17.20 19.81 -27.20
C HIS A 665 16.15 20.91 -27.42
N GLU A 666 16.60 22.05 -27.96
CA GLU A 666 15.73 23.21 -28.18
C GLU A 666 14.74 22.96 -29.33
N ASP A 667 15.22 22.34 -30.41
CA ASP A 667 14.38 21.81 -31.48
C ASP A 667 14.05 20.32 -31.25
N PRO A 668 12.84 19.98 -30.78
CA PRO A 668 12.47 18.59 -30.54
C PRO A 668 12.24 17.79 -31.84
N VAL A 669 11.93 18.44 -32.96
CA VAL A 669 11.71 17.77 -34.26
C VAL A 669 13.04 17.24 -34.80
N GLU A 670 14.06 18.10 -34.76
CA GLU A 670 15.42 17.71 -35.13
C GLU A 670 15.97 16.60 -34.22
N ALA A 671 15.76 16.72 -32.91
CA ALA A 671 16.14 15.68 -31.96
C ALA A 671 15.46 14.33 -32.23
N LEU A 672 14.17 14.35 -32.60
CA LEU A 672 13.44 13.14 -33.01
C LEU A 672 14.03 12.55 -34.30
N ARG A 673 14.38 13.38 -35.28
CA ARG A 673 15.04 12.93 -36.53
C ARG A 673 16.34 12.19 -36.22
N LEU A 674 17.22 12.78 -35.41
CA LEU A 674 18.50 12.19 -35.00
C LEU A 674 18.31 10.86 -34.25
N LEU A 675 17.35 10.78 -33.32
CA LEU A 675 17.02 9.54 -32.60
C LEU A 675 16.51 8.45 -33.52
N LYS A 676 15.65 8.81 -34.49
CA LYS A 676 15.13 7.86 -35.48
C LYS A 676 16.26 7.34 -36.36
N GLU A 677 17.08 8.21 -36.92
CA GLU A 677 18.21 7.82 -37.77
C GLU A 677 19.11 6.80 -37.06
N ARG A 678 19.41 7.05 -35.78
CA ARG A 678 20.17 6.08 -34.98
C ARG A 678 19.41 4.77 -34.78
N ALA A 679 18.15 4.83 -34.35
CA ALA A 679 17.34 3.64 -34.07
C ALA A 679 17.05 2.78 -35.32
N PHE A 680 17.06 3.38 -36.52
CA PHE A 680 16.81 2.71 -37.81
C PHE A 680 18.08 2.28 -38.55
N SER A 681 19.27 2.56 -38.04
CA SER A 681 20.56 2.28 -38.69
C SER A 681 20.85 0.80 -39.00
N GLY A 682 20.07 -0.13 -38.46
CA GLY A 682 20.24 -1.58 -38.65
C GLY A 682 21.30 -2.20 -37.73
N ALA A 683 22.12 -1.39 -37.06
CA ALA A 683 23.05 -1.82 -36.02
C ALA A 683 22.31 -2.35 -34.78
N ARG A 684 23.00 -3.21 -34.02
CA ARG A 684 22.49 -3.80 -32.77
C ARG A 684 23.45 -3.51 -31.63
N GLY A 685 23.41 -2.28 -31.12
CA GLY A 685 24.15 -1.82 -29.95
C GLY A 685 23.26 -1.16 -28.91
N GLN A 686 23.86 -0.77 -27.79
CA GLN A 686 23.21 -0.06 -26.69
C GLN A 686 22.84 1.38 -27.08
N ALA A 687 23.58 1.99 -28.01
CA ALA A 687 23.23 3.31 -28.55
C ALA A 687 21.89 3.28 -29.30
N GLU A 688 21.65 2.28 -30.16
CA GLU A 688 20.39 2.16 -30.91
C GLU A 688 19.20 1.86 -29.98
N LEU A 689 19.41 1.01 -28.97
CA LEU A 689 18.42 0.75 -27.91
C LEU A 689 18.12 2.04 -27.12
N THR A 690 19.15 2.79 -26.73
CA THR A 690 18.99 4.07 -26.01
C THR A 690 18.23 5.07 -26.87
N ALA A 691 18.55 5.17 -28.15
CA ALA A 691 17.84 6.03 -29.08
C ALA A 691 16.34 5.67 -29.14
N MET A 692 16.03 4.39 -29.34
CA MET A 692 14.67 3.87 -29.37
C MET A 692 13.87 4.17 -28.09
N TYR A 693 14.46 3.95 -26.91
CA TYR A 693 13.81 4.28 -25.63
C TYR A 693 13.64 5.79 -25.41
N THR A 694 14.45 6.60 -26.08
CA THR A 694 14.47 8.06 -25.91
C THR A 694 13.51 8.79 -26.87
N ILE A 695 13.13 8.18 -28.00
CA ILE A 695 12.17 8.74 -29.00
C ILE A 695 10.94 9.36 -28.33
N ARG A 696 10.34 8.62 -27.38
CA ARG A 696 9.16 9.09 -26.64
C ARG A 696 9.41 10.39 -25.87
N GLY A 697 10.60 10.56 -25.30
CA GLY A 697 10.99 11.77 -24.59
C GLY A 697 10.91 13.01 -25.48
N CYS A 698 11.42 12.91 -26.71
CA CYS A 698 11.32 13.97 -27.72
C CYS A 698 9.88 14.15 -28.24
N ALA A 699 9.20 13.05 -28.57
CA ALA A 699 7.82 13.09 -29.10
C ALA A 699 6.84 13.84 -28.18
N ARG A 700 7.03 13.76 -26.85
CA ARG A 700 6.21 14.49 -25.86
C ARG A 700 6.28 16.02 -25.95
N ARG A 701 7.32 16.52 -26.60
CA ARG A 701 7.58 17.94 -26.81
C ARG A 701 7.26 18.37 -28.24
N ILE A 702 6.63 17.54 -29.05
CA ILE A 702 6.21 17.91 -30.40
C ILE A 702 4.69 18.03 -30.41
N ALA A 703 4.17 19.03 -31.12
CA ALA A 703 2.74 19.18 -31.38
C ALA A 703 2.25 17.97 -32.20
N PRO A 704 1.07 17.38 -31.91
CA PRO A 704 0.55 16.22 -32.64
C PRO A 704 0.50 16.40 -34.15
N SER A 705 0.13 17.60 -34.63
CA SER A 705 0.11 17.95 -36.05
C SER A 705 1.46 17.66 -36.72
N LYS A 706 2.53 18.23 -36.17
CA LYS A 706 3.91 18.06 -36.65
C LYS A 706 4.46 16.65 -36.41
N LEU A 707 4.02 16.01 -35.33
CA LEU A 707 4.48 14.67 -34.95
C LEU A 707 3.92 13.61 -35.90
N ALA A 708 2.68 13.77 -36.40
CA ALA A 708 2.07 12.88 -37.38
C ALA A 708 2.91 12.76 -38.66
N ASP A 709 3.35 13.89 -39.21
CA ASP A 709 4.18 13.94 -40.42
C ASP A 709 5.54 13.23 -40.22
N SER A 710 6.00 13.16 -38.98
CA SER A 710 7.30 12.60 -38.62
C SER A 710 7.27 11.10 -38.28
N LEU A 711 6.09 10.47 -38.15
CA LEU A 711 5.95 9.10 -37.62
C LEU A 711 5.43 8.10 -38.66
N ALA A 712 6.27 7.74 -39.63
CA ALA A 712 6.02 6.63 -40.54
C ALA A 712 6.40 5.27 -39.93
N VAL A 713 5.50 4.28 -40.00
CA VAL A 713 5.73 2.88 -39.57
C VAL A 713 5.83 1.98 -40.80
N GLN A 714 6.96 2.02 -41.50
CA GLN A 714 7.15 1.29 -42.76
C GLN A 714 8.15 0.13 -42.60
N SER A 715 9.45 0.42 -42.52
CA SER A 715 10.52 -0.59 -42.43
C SER A 715 11.32 -0.46 -41.13
N GLY A 716 12.22 -1.41 -40.86
CA GLY A 716 13.12 -1.37 -39.70
C GLY A 716 12.79 -2.33 -38.53
N PRO A 717 13.53 -2.24 -37.42
CA PRO A 717 13.45 -3.18 -36.31
C PRO A 717 12.04 -3.27 -35.69
N VAL A 718 11.62 -4.48 -35.36
CA VAL A 718 10.29 -4.76 -34.76
C VAL A 718 10.08 -3.95 -33.47
N THR A 719 11.10 -3.82 -32.64
CA THR A 719 11.05 -3.05 -31.37
C THR A 719 10.77 -1.57 -31.60
N VAL A 720 11.43 -0.95 -32.59
CA VAL A 720 11.23 0.47 -32.95
C VAL A 720 9.83 0.66 -33.51
N ARG A 721 9.39 -0.18 -34.45
CA ARG A 721 8.03 -0.09 -35.03
C ARG A 721 6.93 -0.26 -33.99
N LYS A 722 7.09 -1.17 -33.02
CA LYS A 722 6.16 -1.30 -31.87
C LYS A 722 6.10 -0.01 -31.06
N GLU A 723 7.24 0.65 -30.83
CA GLU A 723 7.23 1.92 -30.11
C GLU A 723 6.52 3.00 -30.90
N LEU A 724 6.80 3.15 -32.21
CA LEU A 724 6.09 4.12 -33.06
C LEU A 724 4.56 3.90 -33.06
N VAL A 725 4.10 2.65 -33.14
CA VAL A 725 2.66 2.29 -33.02
C VAL A 725 2.08 2.78 -31.68
N ARG A 726 2.80 2.64 -30.57
CA ARG A 726 2.34 3.17 -29.28
C ARG A 726 2.28 4.69 -29.30
N LEU A 727 3.26 5.36 -29.89
CA LEU A 727 3.26 6.82 -29.98
C LEU A 727 2.04 7.34 -30.78
N ILE A 728 1.68 6.69 -31.88
CA ILE A 728 0.52 7.10 -32.69
C ILE A 728 -0.76 7.24 -31.83
N SER A 729 -1.01 6.26 -30.96
CA SER A 729 -2.20 6.24 -30.12
C SER A 729 -2.03 7.06 -28.82
N ASP A 730 -0.89 6.93 -28.13
CA ASP A 730 -0.62 7.64 -26.87
C ASP A 730 -0.63 9.17 -27.03
N PHE A 731 -0.17 9.65 -28.19
CA PHE A 731 -0.17 11.06 -28.56
C PHE A 731 -1.41 11.47 -29.35
N ARG A 732 -2.38 10.58 -29.56
CA ARG A 732 -3.63 10.82 -30.30
C ARG A 732 -3.39 11.66 -31.56
N LEU A 733 -2.49 11.18 -32.41
CA LEU A 733 -2.11 11.92 -33.61
C LEU A 733 -3.33 12.15 -34.53
N PRO A 734 -3.34 13.25 -35.32
CA PRO A 734 -4.29 13.40 -36.41
C PRO A 734 -4.32 12.14 -37.29
N ASN A 735 -5.53 11.64 -37.58
CA ASN A 735 -5.76 10.38 -38.31
C ASN A 735 -5.00 9.16 -37.73
N ALA A 736 -4.82 9.08 -36.40
CA ALA A 736 -4.08 8.00 -35.74
C ALA A 736 -4.52 6.60 -36.17
N ILE A 737 -5.82 6.32 -36.25
CA ILE A 737 -6.29 4.99 -36.67
C ILE A 737 -5.98 4.71 -38.15
N GLY A 738 -5.97 5.74 -39.01
CA GLY A 738 -5.53 5.61 -40.40
C GLY A 738 -4.05 5.24 -40.50
N LEU A 739 -3.20 5.86 -39.66
CA LEU A 739 -1.78 5.49 -39.55
C LEU A 739 -1.60 4.04 -39.03
N LEU A 740 -2.42 3.62 -38.06
CA LEU A 740 -2.43 2.24 -37.56
C LEU A 740 -2.87 1.24 -38.65
N HIS A 741 -3.85 1.62 -39.47
CA HIS A 741 -4.34 0.80 -40.58
C HIS A 741 -3.28 0.66 -41.69
N GLN A 742 -2.59 1.74 -42.04
CA GLN A 742 -1.43 1.69 -42.94
C GLN A 742 -0.33 0.78 -42.38
N ALA A 743 0.01 0.92 -41.09
CA ALA A 743 1.01 0.09 -40.43
C ALA A 743 0.62 -1.39 -40.37
N TRP A 744 -0.67 -1.71 -40.31
CA TRP A 744 -1.17 -3.09 -40.32
C TRP A 744 -0.93 -3.78 -41.67
N HIS A 745 -1.11 -3.04 -42.75
CA HIS A 745 -1.05 -3.50 -44.15
C HIS A 745 0.33 -3.41 -44.79
N VAL A 746 1.37 -3.08 -44.02
CA VAL A 746 2.76 -3.22 -44.49
C VAL A 746 3.04 -4.68 -44.86
N ASP A 747 3.70 -4.89 -46.00
CA ASP A 747 4.06 -6.23 -46.46
C ASP A 747 4.87 -7.00 -45.40
N ASN A 748 4.49 -8.25 -45.16
CA ASN A 748 5.11 -9.12 -44.15
C ASN A 748 5.18 -8.50 -42.73
N GLN A 749 4.14 -7.74 -42.34
CA GLN A 749 4.07 -7.11 -41.02
C GLN A 749 4.17 -8.14 -39.87
N HIS A 750 5.18 -7.96 -39.01
CA HIS A 750 5.48 -8.88 -37.91
C HIS A 750 4.33 -8.96 -36.88
N ARG A 751 4.03 -10.17 -36.38
CA ARG A 751 2.93 -10.45 -35.44
C ARG A 751 2.92 -9.55 -34.19
N ASP A 752 4.07 -9.29 -33.58
CA ASP A 752 4.16 -8.40 -32.40
C ASP A 752 3.77 -6.94 -32.69
N VAL A 753 3.98 -6.46 -33.91
CA VAL A 753 3.56 -5.11 -34.30
C VAL A 753 2.06 -5.11 -34.54
N ARG A 754 1.51 -6.14 -35.19
CA ARG A 754 0.06 -6.33 -35.30
C ARG A 754 -0.60 -6.41 -33.92
N ALA A 755 -0.01 -7.12 -32.97
CA ALA A 755 -0.48 -7.15 -31.59
C ALA A 755 -0.43 -5.75 -30.94
N ALA A 756 0.64 -4.98 -31.15
CA ALA A 756 0.70 -3.60 -30.68
C ALA A 756 -0.41 -2.73 -31.31
N ILE A 757 -0.70 -2.90 -32.60
CA ILE A 757 -1.77 -2.18 -33.31
C ILE A 757 -3.15 -2.57 -32.75
N ALA A 758 -3.43 -3.87 -32.61
CA ALA A 758 -4.69 -4.38 -32.05
C ALA A 758 -4.93 -3.85 -30.63
N PHE A 759 -3.89 -3.85 -29.78
CA PHE A 759 -3.97 -3.27 -28.45
C PHE A 759 -4.32 -1.78 -28.49
N GLN A 760 -3.72 -1.01 -29.41
CA GLN A 760 -4.02 0.41 -29.54
C GLN A 760 -5.41 0.69 -30.10
N ALA A 761 -5.92 -0.15 -31.02
CA ALA A 761 -7.27 -0.02 -31.59
C ALA A 761 -8.38 -0.03 -30.51
N LEU A 762 -8.17 -0.72 -29.39
CA LEU A 762 -9.09 -0.73 -28.24
C LEU A 762 -9.35 0.65 -27.63
N SER A 763 -8.47 1.63 -27.87
CA SER A 763 -8.63 3.02 -27.40
C SER A 763 -9.42 3.91 -28.38
N TRP A 764 -9.88 3.35 -29.51
CA TRP A 764 -10.49 4.06 -30.64
C TRP A 764 -11.81 3.41 -31.10
N LEU A 765 -12.56 2.79 -30.21
CA LEU A 765 -13.79 2.05 -30.54
C LEU A 765 -14.91 2.93 -31.14
N ASP A 766 -14.81 4.25 -31.05
CA ASP A 766 -15.72 5.17 -31.75
C ASP A 766 -15.42 5.30 -33.25
N ASP A 767 -14.23 4.90 -33.71
CA ASP A 767 -13.87 4.89 -35.12
C ASP A 767 -14.14 3.50 -35.73
N PRO A 768 -14.97 3.38 -36.79
CA PRO A 768 -15.27 2.11 -37.44
C PRO A 768 -14.03 1.31 -37.89
N ARG A 769 -12.94 2.00 -38.27
CA ARG A 769 -11.69 1.35 -38.73
C ARG A 769 -10.98 0.60 -37.60
N ALA A 770 -11.19 0.98 -36.34
CA ALA A 770 -10.66 0.22 -35.21
C ALA A 770 -11.30 -1.17 -35.12
N TRP A 771 -12.59 -1.29 -35.43
CA TRP A 771 -13.29 -2.57 -35.44
C TRP A 771 -12.81 -3.50 -36.55
N GLU A 772 -12.41 -2.96 -37.71
CA GLU A 772 -11.77 -3.75 -38.77
C GLU A 772 -10.46 -4.38 -38.30
N LEU A 773 -9.61 -3.60 -37.63
CA LEU A 773 -8.35 -4.09 -37.06
C LEU A 773 -8.58 -5.14 -35.98
N LEU A 774 -9.59 -4.96 -35.13
CA LEU A 774 -9.93 -5.93 -34.07
C LEU A 774 -10.51 -7.24 -34.65
N ARG A 775 -11.34 -7.17 -35.70
CA ARG A 775 -11.80 -8.36 -36.44
C ARG A 775 -10.65 -9.11 -37.09
N ALA A 776 -9.74 -8.39 -37.78
CA ALA A 776 -8.55 -8.99 -38.35
C ALA A 776 -7.58 -9.57 -37.29
N ALA A 777 -7.59 -9.01 -36.09
CA ALA A 777 -6.79 -9.49 -34.96
C ALA A 777 -7.26 -10.83 -34.43
N ILE A 778 -8.58 -11.04 -34.28
CA ILE A 778 -9.13 -12.28 -33.74
C ILE A 778 -8.99 -13.48 -34.69
N THR A 779 -8.91 -13.23 -36.00
CA THR A 779 -8.61 -14.26 -37.02
C THR A 779 -7.11 -14.46 -37.24
N GLY A 780 -6.27 -13.70 -36.55
CA GLY A 780 -4.82 -13.70 -36.71
C GLY A 780 -4.08 -14.65 -35.74
N PRO A 781 -2.73 -14.54 -35.66
CA PRO A 781 -1.94 -15.30 -34.69
C PRO A 781 -2.39 -15.03 -33.25
N ARG A 782 -2.25 -16.03 -32.39
CA ARG A 782 -2.67 -15.97 -30.98
C ARG A 782 -2.22 -14.69 -30.25
N GLU A 783 -0.98 -14.23 -30.44
CA GLU A 783 -0.47 -13.03 -29.76
C GLU A 783 -1.26 -11.76 -30.08
N VAL A 784 -1.85 -11.71 -31.28
CA VAL A 784 -2.67 -10.61 -31.78
C VAL A 784 -4.10 -10.72 -31.22
N ALA A 785 -4.72 -11.90 -31.30
CA ALA A 785 -6.05 -12.16 -30.77
C ALA A 785 -6.13 -11.94 -29.24
N MET A 786 -5.08 -12.32 -28.50
CA MET A 786 -5.00 -12.15 -27.05
C MET A 786 -5.13 -10.70 -26.57
N GLN A 787 -4.91 -9.70 -27.44
CA GLN A 787 -5.10 -8.29 -27.06
C GLN A 787 -6.57 -7.98 -26.81
N THR A 788 -7.48 -8.56 -27.59
CA THR A 788 -8.94 -8.42 -27.42
C THR A 788 -9.44 -9.29 -26.27
N LEU A 789 -8.96 -10.54 -26.15
CA LEU A 789 -9.45 -11.49 -25.13
C LEU A 789 -9.18 -11.06 -23.69
N ARG A 790 -8.13 -10.27 -23.45
CA ARG A 790 -7.74 -9.80 -22.10
C ARG A 790 -8.53 -8.59 -21.62
N VAL A 791 -9.35 -7.99 -22.47
CA VAL A 791 -10.16 -6.83 -22.14
C VAL A 791 -11.22 -7.21 -21.12
N GLN A 792 -11.42 -6.35 -20.13
CA GLN A 792 -12.46 -6.49 -19.12
C GLN A 792 -13.63 -5.54 -19.45
N PRO A 793 -14.90 -5.93 -19.17
CA PRO A 793 -16.05 -5.09 -19.53
C PRO A 793 -15.96 -3.67 -18.95
N TYR A 794 -15.49 -3.53 -17.71
CA TYR A 794 -15.46 -2.24 -17.00
C TYR A 794 -14.44 -1.23 -17.53
N VAL A 795 -13.46 -1.65 -18.35
CA VAL A 795 -12.53 -0.72 -19.01
C VAL A 795 -13.03 -0.27 -20.38
N VAL A 796 -14.17 -0.81 -20.83
CA VAL A 796 -14.82 -0.49 -22.11
C VAL A 796 -16.05 0.37 -21.85
N ALA A 797 -16.24 1.43 -22.62
CA ALA A 797 -17.44 2.25 -22.56
C ALA A 797 -18.69 1.40 -22.85
N SER A 798 -19.78 1.61 -22.10
CA SER A 798 -20.97 0.73 -22.14
C SER A 798 -21.53 0.51 -23.54
N ARG A 799 -21.48 1.53 -24.42
CA ARG A 799 -21.93 1.43 -25.82
C ARG A 799 -21.16 0.42 -26.68
N HIS A 800 -19.92 0.09 -26.29
CA HIS A 800 -19.02 -0.79 -27.04
C HIS A 800 -18.85 -2.19 -26.41
N GLN A 801 -19.39 -2.40 -25.20
CA GLN A 801 -19.19 -3.64 -24.45
C GLN A 801 -19.74 -4.86 -25.20
N ALA A 802 -20.96 -4.78 -25.73
CA ALA A 802 -21.56 -5.87 -26.50
C ALA A 802 -20.73 -6.22 -27.75
N GLY A 803 -20.17 -5.23 -28.44
CA GLY A 803 -19.32 -5.44 -29.61
C GLY A 803 -18.02 -6.17 -29.27
N ILE A 804 -17.35 -5.83 -28.17
CA ILE A 804 -16.15 -6.55 -27.71
C ILE A 804 -16.49 -7.97 -27.26
N ALA A 805 -17.60 -8.15 -26.52
CA ALA A 805 -18.06 -9.47 -26.12
C ALA A 805 -18.34 -10.38 -27.32
N ALA A 806 -18.94 -9.84 -28.39
CA ALA A 806 -19.19 -10.56 -29.63
C ALA A 806 -17.89 -11.05 -30.30
N LEU A 807 -16.81 -10.25 -30.31
CA LEU A 807 -15.50 -10.67 -30.82
C LEU A 807 -14.91 -11.82 -29.99
N ILE A 808 -15.04 -11.76 -28.65
CA ILE A 808 -14.57 -12.83 -27.76
C ILE A 808 -15.41 -14.10 -27.97
N HIS A 809 -16.72 -13.94 -28.16
CA HIS A 809 -17.64 -15.04 -28.48
C HIS A 809 -17.23 -15.73 -29.78
N GLU A 810 -16.93 -14.98 -30.84
CA GLU A 810 -16.49 -15.54 -32.13
C GLU A 810 -15.24 -16.41 -31.97
N VAL A 811 -14.27 -15.94 -31.19
CA VAL A 811 -13.06 -16.73 -30.86
C VAL A 811 -13.39 -17.98 -30.07
N ALA A 812 -14.34 -17.90 -29.13
CA ALA A 812 -14.79 -19.06 -28.37
C ALA A 812 -15.46 -20.12 -29.26
N LEU A 813 -16.04 -19.76 -30.40
CA LEU A 813 -16.59 -20.71 -31.38
C LEU A 813 -15.55 -21.26 -32.38
N GLY A 814 -14.32 -20.75 -32.37
CA GLY A 814 -13.25 -21.17 -33.27
C GLY A 814 -12.71 -22.58 -32.98
N THR A 815 -11.81 -23.05 -33.86
CA THR A 815 -11.25 -24.41 -33.83
C THR A 815 -9.84 -24.50 -33.21
N ASP A 816 -9.22 -23.38 -32.83
CA ASP A 816 -7.94 -23.40 -32.09
C ASP A 816 -8.22 -23.61 -30.60
N ASP A 817 -8.01 -24.83 -30.11
CA ASP A 817 -8.26 -25.23 -28.71
C ASP A 817 -7.66 -24.29 -27.66
N ARG A 818 -6.44 -23.79 -27.91
CA ARG A 818 -5.76 -22.90 -26.95
C ARG A 818 -6.44 -21.55 -26.90
N LEU A 819 -6.70 -20.96 -28.08
CA LEU A 819 -7.32 -19.66 -28.18
C LEU A 819 -8.80 -19.69 -27.74
N ARG A 820 -9.51 -20.76 -28.07
CA ARG A 820 -10.87 -21.06 -27.58
C ARG A 820 -10.91 -21.16 -26.06
N GLY A 821 -9.95 -21.87 -25.44
CA GLY A 821 -9.84 -21.94 -23.98
C GLY A 821 -9.61 -20.58 -23.31
N ASP A 822 -8.75 -19.74 -23.89
CA ASP A 822 -8.52 -18.37 -23.42
C ASP A 822 -9.80 -17.50 -23.55
N ALA A 823 -10.57 -17.66 -24.64
CA ALA A 823 -11.83 -16.95 -24.85
C ALA A 823 -12.94 -17.41 -23.88
N LEU A 824 -13.12 -18.72 -23.68
CA LEU A 824 -14.09 -19.29 -22.73
C LEU A 824 -13.79 -18.83 -21.30
N SER A 825 -12.52 -18.77 -20.89
CA SER A 825 -12.15 -18.18 -19.59
C SER A 825 -12.59 -16.72 -19.46
N SER A 826 -12.45 -15.93 -20.53
CA SER A 826 -12.76 -14.50 -20.53
C SER A 826 -14.28 -14.22 -20.55
N LEU A 827 -15.05 -15.02 -21.28
CA LEU A 827 -16.49 -14.80 -21.53
C LEU A 827 -17.35 -14.67 -20.28
N GLY A 828 -17.06 -15.39 -19.20
CA GLY A 828 -17.83 -15.27 -17.95
C GLY A 828 -17.82 -13.86 -17.35
N ASN A 829 -16.78 -13.05 -17.62
CA ASN A 829 -16.77 -11.66 -17.17
C ASN A 829 -17.79 -10.78 -17.91
N TRP A 830 -18.28 -11.22 -19.08
CA TRP A 830 -19.16 -10.47 -19.97
C TRP A 830 -20.64 -10.84 -19.83
N LEU A 831 -20.99 -11.85 -19.01
CA LEU A 831 -22.37 -12.38 -18.92
C LEU A 831 -23.44 -11.32 -18.62
N THR A 832 -23.14 -10.34 -17.75
CA THR A 832 -24.09 -9.27 -17.41
C THR A 832 -24.42 -8.34 -18.58
N VAL A 833 -23.52 -8.22 -19.56
CA VAL A 833 -23.66 -7.31 -20.71
C VAL A 833 -23.86 -8.06 -22.04
N TYR A 834 -23.65 -9.38 -22.03
CA TYR A 834 -23.78 -10.27 -23.18
C TYR A 834 -24.27 -11.66 -22.72
N PRO A 835 -25.58 -11.81 -22.42
CA PRO A 835 -26.15 -13.05 -21.86
C PRO A 835 -26.03 -14.26 -22.78
N GLU A 836 -25.91 -14.07 -24.10
CA GLU A 836 -25.75 -15.15 -25.09
C GLU A 836 -24.47 -15.96 -24.88
N ALA A 837 -23.48 -15.41 -24.17
CA ALA A 837 -22.27 -16.14 -23.78
C ALA A 837 -22.58 -17.33 -22.84
N LEU A 838 -23.71 -17.30 -22.11
CA LEU A 838 -24.10 -18.37 -21.19
C LEU A 838 -24.30 -19.69 -21.92
N ALA A 839 -24.97 -19.67 -23.07
CA ALA A 839 -25.21 -20.86 -23.88
C ALA A 839 -23.89 -21.45 -24.42
N VAL A 840 -22.93 -20.60 -24.82
CA VAL A 840 -21.61 -21.05 -25.28
C VAL A 840 -20.83 -21.74 -24.17
N LEU A 841 -20.84 -21.15 -22.96
CA LEU A 841 -20.20 -21.75 -21.79
C LEU A 841 -20.85 -23.09 -21.42
N SER A 842 -22.19 -23.14 -21.35
CA SER A 842 -22.93 -24.38 -21.05
C SER A 842 -22.65 -25.47 -22.09
N ASN A 843 -22.69 -25.14 -23.38
CA ASN A 843 -22.43 -26.09 -24.46
C ASN A 843 -21.00 -26.64 -24.43
N ALA A 844 -20.01 -25.81 -24.13
CA ALA A 844 -18.62 -26.25 -23.98
C ALA A 844 -18.42 -27.22 -22.80
N ILE A 845 -19.31 -27.19 -21.81
CA ILE A 845 -19.30 -28.12 -20.68
C ILE A 845 -20.05 -29.40 -21.04
N THR A 846 -21.24 -29.31 -21.65
CA THR A 846 -22.09 -30.49 -21.96
C THR A 846 -21.62 -31.27 -23.18
N ASP A 847 -20.89 -30.65 -24.10
CA ASP A 847 -20.25 -31.36 -25.21
C ASP A 847 -19.13 -32.26 -24.67
N LEU A 848 -19.37 -33.57 -24.64
CA LEU A 848 -18.38 -34.53 -24.16
C LEU A 848 -17.26 -34.76 -25.16
N ASN A 849 -17.41 -34.35 -26.43
CA ASN A 849 -16.35 -34.42 -27.43
C ASN A 849 -15.34 -33.29 -27.30
N GLU A 850 -15.70 -32.19 -26.62
CA GLU A 850 -14.76 -31.14 -26.20
C GLU A 850 -13.79 -31.69 -25.14
N ARG A 851 -12.49 -31.73 -25.44
CA ARG A 851 -11.47 -32.33 -24.57
C ARG A 851 -10.53 -31.31 -23.95
N ALA A 852 -10.33 -30.16 -24.59
CA ALA A 852 -9.26 -29.23 -24.25
C ALA A 852 -9.74 -28.10 -23.33
N SER A 853 -10.92 -27.54 -23.60
CA SER A 853 -11.30 -26.22 -23.06
C SER A 853 -12.49 -26.22 -22.10
N TRP A 854 -13.14 -27.37 -21.85
CA TRP A 854 -14.32 -27.46 -20.98
C TRP A 854 -14.04 -26.98 -19.54
N ARG A 855 -12.82 -27.17 -19.02
CA ARG A 855 -12.44 -26.68 -17.67
C ARG A 855 -12.43 -25.16 -17.59
N ASN A 856 -12.03 -24.48 -18.66
CA ASN A 856 -12.10 -23.02 -18.75
C ASN A 856 -13.55 -22.54 -18.65
N ALA A 857 -14.47 -23.21 -19.34
CA ALA A 857 -15.89 -22.91 -19.27
C ALA A 857 -16.49 -23.18 -17.87
N VAL A 858 -16.17 -24.32 -17.23
CA VAL A 858 -16.59 -24.62 -15.85
C VAL A 858 -16.15 -23.51 -14.89
N ASN A 859 -14.86 -23.15 -14.93
CA ASN A 859 -14.35 -22.09 -14.05
C ASN A 859 -15.08 -20.77 -14.31
N SER A 860 -15.20 -20.35 -15.56
CA SER A 860 -15.86 -19.09 -15.94
C SER A 860 -17.32 -19.03 -15.47
N LEU A 861 -18.05 -20.13 -15.57
CA LEU A 861 -19.46 -20.24 -15.16
C LEU A 861 -19.60 -20.25 -13.62
N VAL A 862 -18.82 -21.08 -12.93
CA VAL A 862 -18.96 -21.25 -11.46
C VAL A 862 -18.56 -19.98 -10.69
N TYR A 863 -17.61 -19.19 -11.19
CA TYR A 863 -17.26 -17.90 -10.57
C TYR A 863 -18.36 -16.83 -10.69
N LYS A 864 -19.43 -17.08 -11.47
CA LYS A 864 -20.56 -16.18 -11.67
C LYS A 864 -21.88 -16.72 -11.11
N MET A 865 -21.81 -17.70 -10.21
CA MET A 865 -22.96 -18.36 -9.57
C MET A 865 -23.84 -17.44 -8.73
N ASN A 866 -23.36 -16.25 -8.38
CA ASN A 866 -24.17 -15.25 -7.70
C ASN A 866 -25.23 -14.61 -8.62
N LEU A 867 -25.14 -14.79 -9.94
CA LEU A 867 -26.18 -14.42 -10.89
C LEU A 867 -27.24 -15.53 -10.96
N PRO A 868 -28.55 -15.25 -10.72
CA PRO A 868 -29.59 -16.27 -10.69
C PRO A 868 -29.69 -17.11 -11.98
N GLU A 869 -29.55 -16.48 -13.14
CA GLU A 869 -29.56 -17.13 -14.45
C GLU A 869 -28.40 -18.12 -14.65
N VAL A 870 -27.22 -17.80 -14.11
CA VAL A 870 -26.06 -18.70 -14.12
C VAL A 870 -26.30 -19.89 -13.21
N GLY A 871 -26.91 -19.68 -12.03
CA GLY A 871 -27.29 -20.78 -11.15
C GLY A 871 -28.26 -21.76 -11.81
N GLY A 872 -29.28 -21.24 -12.51
CA GLY A 872 -30.19 -22.06 -13.31
C GLY A 872 -29.49 -22.82 -14.44
N ALA A 873 -28.54 -22.19 -15.13
CA ALA A 873 -27.75 -22.84 -16.17
C ALA A 873 -26.85 -23.95 -15.62
N VAL A 874 -26.23 -23.78 -14.45
CA VAL A 874 -25.45 -24.84 -13.80
C VAL A 874 -26.32 -26.03 -13.44
N LEU A 875 -27.53 -25.83 -12.92
CA LEU A 875 -28.49 -26.93 -12.69
C LEU A 875 -28.82 -27.67 -13.99
N ALA A 876 -29.11 -26.94 -15.08
CA ALA A 876 -29.39 -27.55 -16.38
C ALA A 876 -28.21 -28.34 -16.96
N VAL A 877 -26.98 -27.82 -16.81
CA VAL A 877 -25.74 -28.52 -17.18
C VAL A 877 -25.58 -29.80 -16.36
N LEU A 878 -25.77 -29.74 -15.05
CA LEU A 878 -25.70 -30.92 -14.17
C LEU A 878 -26.75 -31.98 -14.54
N ARG A 879 -28.00 -31.59 -14.81
CA ARG A 879 -29.05 -32.50 -15.31
C ARG A 879 -28.62 -33.22 -16.58
N THR A 880 -28.07 -32.47 -17.53
CA THR A 880 -27.63 -33.02 -18.82
C THR A 880 -26.47 -34.01 -18.62
N LEU A 881 -25.47 -33.65 -17.81
CA LEU A 881 -24.32 -34.51 -17.53
C LEU A 881 -24.72 -35.76 -16.72
N ALA A 882 -25.69 -35.66 -15.81
CA ALA A 882 -26.13 -36.79 -14.99
C ALA A 882 -26.82 -37.90 -15.81
N GLN A 883 -27.31 -37.59 -17.01
CA GLN A 883 -27.91 -38.57 -17.92
C GLN A 883 -26.88 -39.42 -18.66
N ASP A 884 -25.60 -39.02 -18.66
CA ASP A 884 -24.55 -39.69 -19.44
C ASP A 884 -23.61 -40.49 -18.55
N THR A 885 -23.67 -41.82 -18.70
CA THR A 885 -22.76 -42.79 -18.09
C THR A 885 -21.91 -43.53 -19.11
N THR A 886 -21.89 -43.04 -20.36
CA THR A 886 -21.15 -43.64 -21.47
C THR A 886 -19.65 -43.40 -21.26
N HIS A 887 -18.82 -44.40 -21.56
CA HIS A 887 -17.38 -44.48 -21.27
C HIS A 887 -17.06 -44.74 -19.79
N ASP A 888 -16.81 -46.00 -19.46
CA ASP A 888 -16.46 -46.49 -18.13
C ASP A 888 -15.12 -47.24 -18.18
N ALA A 889 -14.08 -46.64 -17.61
CA ALA A 889 -12.72 -47.17 -17.56
C ALA A 889 -12.10 -47.57 -18.93
N GLU A 890 -12.38 -46.83 -20.01
CA GLU A 890 -11.72 -47.06 -21.31
C GLU A 890 -10.31 -46.45 -21.33
N ALA A 891 -9.41 -47.02 -22.14
CA ALA A 891 -7.98 -46.67 -22.17
C ALA A 891 -7.67 -45.17 -22.41
N GLY A 892 -8.57 -44.44 -23.07
CA GLY A 892 -8.42 -43.00 -23.34
C GLY A 892 -9.57 -42.13 -22.81
N ARG A 893 -10.55 -42.72 -22.13
CA ARG A 893 -11.77 -42.02 -21.71
C ARG A 893 -12.46 -42.73 -20.55
N ASP A 894 -12.66 -42.01 -19.45
CA ASP A 894 -13.30 -42.58 -18.25
C ASP A 894 -14.24 -41.57 -17.62
N ARG A 895 -15.54 -41.88 -17.60
CA ARG A 895 -16.63 -41.12 -17.00
C ARG A 895 -16.52 -39.60 -17.24
N PRO A 896 -16.45 -39.13 -18.51
CA PRO A 896 -16.19 -37.73 -18.84
C PRO A 896 -17.24 -36.76 -18.29
N ALA A 897 -18.50 -37.20 -18.16
CA ALA A 897 -19.57 -36.41 -17.55
C ALA A 897 -19.37 -36.26 -16.04
N LEU A 898 -19.03 -37.34 -15.33
CA LEU A 898 -18.74 -37.31 -13.89
C LEU A 898 -17.52 -36.43 -13.56
N GLN A 899 -16.47 -36.44 -14.40
CA GLN A 899 -15.32 -35.54 -14.22
C GLN A 899 -15.72 -34.06 -14.30
N ARG A 900 -16.65 -33.70 -15.20
CA ARG A 900 -17.18 -32.34 -15.34
C ARG A 900 -18.05 -31.95 -14.15
N ILE A 901 -18.94 -32.85 -13.71
CA ILE A 901 -19.76 -32.65 -12.51
C ILE A 901 -18.85 -32.38 -11.30
N ARG A 902 -17.82 -33.20 -11.10
CA ARG A 902 -16.85 -33.02 -10.00
C ARG A 902 -16.10 -31.69 -10.09
N ALA A 903 -15.70 -31.27 -11.27
CA ALA A 903 -15.07 -29.96 -11.46
C ALA A 903 -16.02 -28.80 -11.11
N ILE A 904 -17.32 -28.92 -11.41
CA ILE A 904 -18.34 -27.95 -10.99
C ILE A 904 -18.42 -27.92 -9.45
N PHE A 905 -18.56 -29.08 -8.80
CA PHE A 905 -18.58 -29.16 -7.34
C PHE A 905 -17.28 -28.65 -6.69
N ASP A 906 -16.13 -28.87 -7.33
CA ASP A 906 -14.86 -28.31 -6.89
C ASP A 906 -14.91 -26.78 -6.86
N GLY A 907 -15.38 -26.15 -7.94
CA GLY A 907 -15.59 -24.71 -7.99
C GLY A 907 -16.61 -24.22 -6.95
N LEU A 908 -17.76 -24.90 -6.80
CA LEU A 908 -18.81 -24.52 -5.85
C LEU A 908 -18.31 -24.58 -4.40
N VAL A 909 -17.50 -25.58 -4.06
CA VAL A 909 -16.90 -25.71 -2.72
C VAL A 909 -15.88 -24.60 -2.46
N GLN A 910 -15.12 -24.14 -3.45
CA GLN A 910 -14.25 -22.96 -3.29
C GLN A 910 -15.07 -21.69 -3.02
N MET A 911 -16.29 -21.62 -3.53
CA MET A 911 -17.22 -20.52 -3.31
C MET A 911 -18.03 -20.63 -2.01
N SER A 912 -17.82 -21.66 -1.17
CA SER A 912 -18.57 -21.85 0.10
C SER A 912 -18.42 -20.68 1.10
N THR A 913 -17.43 -19.82 0.87
CA THR A 913 -17.30 -18.54 1.58
C THR A 913 -18.49 -17.60 1.34
N TRP A 914 -19.26 -17.78 0.26
CA TRP A 914 -20.53 -17.09 0.00
C TRP A 914 -21.68 -17.78 0.74
N ARG A 915 -21.58 -17.84 2.07
CA ARG A 915 -22.33 -18.77 2.93
C ARG A 915 -23.83 -18.83 2.65
N GLN A 916 -24.52 -17.69 2.58
CA GLN A 916 -25.98 -17.69 2.40
C GLN A 916 -26.41 -18.17 1.00
N VAL A 917 -25.75 -17.67 -0.05
CA VAL A 917 -26.07 -18.03 -1.44
C VAL A 917 -25.77 -19.51 -1.66
N MET A 918 -24.60 -19.95 -1.22
CA MET A 918 -24.18 -21.34 -1.38
C MET A 918 -24.96 -22.31 -0.49
N HIS A 919 -25.38 -21.90 0.71
CA HIS A 919 -26.26 -22.73 1.56
C HIS A 919 -27.60 -23.00 0.89
N THR A 920 -28.23 -21.95 0.35
CA THR A 920 -29.51 -22.07 -0.36
C THR A 920 -29.36 -22.94 -1.61
N TYR A 921 -28.32 -22.66 -2.42
CA TYR A 921 -28.06 -23.40 -3.65
C TYR A 921 -27.68 -24.87 -3.40
N ALA A 922 -26.92 -25.15 -2.34
CA ALA A 922 -26.64 -26.52 -1.91
C ALA A 922 -27.91 -27.27 -1.52
N GLY A 923 -28.89 -26.60 -0.89
CA GLY A 923 -30.21 -27.15 -0.63
C GLY A 923 -30.91 -27.60 -1.92
N THR A 924 -30.99 -26.72 -2.92
CA THR A 924 -31.57 -27.04 -4.23
C THR A 924 -30.86 -28.21 -4.92
N LEU A 925 -29.52 -28.26 -4.86
CA LEU A 925 -28.75 -29.39 -5.42
C LEU A 925 -29.05 -30.72 -4.72
N ILE A 926 -29.27 -30.70 -3.41
CA ILE A 926 -29.61 -31.91 -2.64
C ILE A 926 -31.03 -32.37 -2.97
N GLU A 927 -31.99 -31.45 -3.05
CA GLU A 927 -33.38 -31.77 -3.43
C GLU A 927 -33.44 -32.40 -4.82
N GLU A 928 -32.62 -31.91 -5.75
CA GLU A 928 -32.67 -32.36 -7.15
C GLU A 928 -31.84 -33.61 -7.43
N PHE A 929 -30.68 -33.76 -6.78
CA PHE A 929 -29.71 -34.80 -7.09
C PHE A 929 -29.36 -35.73 -5.91
N GLY A 930 -30.08 -35.64 -4.78
CA GLY A 930 -29.80 -36.42 -3.57
C GLY A 930 -29.81 -37.94 -3.77
N ASP A 931 -30.59 -38.42 -4.74
CA ASP A 931 -30.71 -39.85 -5.07
C ASP A 931 -29.57 -40.38 -5.96
N LEU A 932 -28.76 -39.50 -6.57
CA LEU A 932 -27.64 -39.90 -7.43
C LEU A 932 -26.43 -40.33 -6.59
N GLU A 933 -26.15 -41.63 -6.57
CA GLU A 933 -25.06 -42.21 -5.75
C GLU A 933 -23.68 -41.70 -6.18
N GLU A 934 -23.44 -41.50 -7.48
CA GLU A 934 -22.14 -41.15 -8.06
C GLU A 934 -21.60 -39.79 -7.58
N ILE A 935 -22.51 -38.88 -7.19
CA ILE A 935 -22.19 -37.50 -6.77
C ILE A 935 -22.53 -37.24 -5.30
N ARG A 936 -23.05 -38.23 -4.58
CA ARG A 936 -23.44 -38.12 -3.16
C ARG A 936 -22.29 -37.60 -2.29
N ARG A 937 -21.05 -38.05 -2.53
CA ARG A 937 -19.85 -37.54 -1.85
C ARG A 937 -19.67 -36.04 -2.06
N ASP A 938 -19.90 -35.55 -3.26
CA ASP A 938 -19.74 -34.13 -3.61
C ASP A 938 -20.86 -33.27 -3.00
N LEU A 939 -22.09 -33.79 -2.92
CA LEU A 939 -23.19 -33.16 -2.19
C LEU A 939 -22.91 -33.06 -0.69
N VAL A 940 -22.42 -34.14 -0.04
CA VAL A 940 -22.01 -34.13 1.37
C VAL A 940 -20.93 -33.09 1.61
N ARG A 941 -19.92 -33.05 0.74
CA ARG A 941 -18.81 -32.09 0.81
C ARG A 941 -19.29 -30.65 0.69
N LEU A 942 -20.15 -30.35 -0.28
CA LEU A 942 -20.72 -29.03 -0.45
C LEU A 942 -21.58 -28.63 0.76
N ARG A 943 -22.46 -29.53 1.22
CA ARG A 943 -23.34 -29.24 2.36
C ARG A 943 -22.55 -28.94 3.62
N LEU A 944 -21.57 -29.79 3.96
CA LEU A 944 -20.64 -29.58 5.09
C LEU A 944 -19.90 -28.24 5.00
N ALA A 945 -19.51 -27.81 3.79
CA ALA A 945 -18.83 -26.53 3.58
C ALA A 945 -19.76 -25.31 3.76
N THR A 946 -21.08 -25.50 3.71
CA THR A 946 -22.09 -24.43 3.76
C THR A 946 -22.91 -24.37 5.04
N ILE A 947 -22.62 -25.22 6.05
CA ILE A 947 -23.38 -25.26 7.32
C ILE A 947 -23.37 -23.90 8.03
N GLN A 948 -24.56 -23.43 8.41
CA GLN A 948 -24.75 -22.18 9.17
C GLN A 948 -24.71 -22.43 10.67
N SER A 949 -23.49 -22.48 11.22
CA SER A 949 -23.23 -22.96 12.59
C SER A 949 -23.69 -22.02 13.72
N ASP A 950 -24.04 -20.78 13.41
CA ASP A 950 -24.53 -19.75 14.34
C ASP A 950 -26.05 -19.56 14.31
N SER A 951 -26.75 -20.37 13.51
CA SER A 951 -28.20 -20.31 13.35
C SER A 951 -28.91 -21.43 14.14
N ALA A 952 -30.18 -21.22 14.47
CA ALA A 952 -31.05 -22.30 14.96
C ALA A 952 -31.23 -23.43 13.91
N ALA A 953 -30.87 -23.18 12.65
CA ALA A 953 -30.97 -24.14 11.55
C ALA A 953 -29.80 -25.14 11.51
N VAL A 954 -28.77 -25.03 12.37
CA VAL A 954 -27.64 -25.98 12.38
C VAL A 954 -28.07 -27.44 12.55
N THR A 955 -29.17 -27.68 13.27
CA THR A 955 -29.77 -29.02 13.40
C THR A 955 -30.35 -29.50 12.07
N VAL A 956 -31.01 -28.62 11.31
CA VAL A 956 -31.56 -28.93 9.98
C VAL A 956 -30.43 -29.21 9.00
N ASP A 957 -29.36 -28.41 9.05
CA ASP A 957 -28.19 -28.57 8.19
C ASP A 957 -27.49 -29.91 8.44
N LEU A 958 -27.25 -30.26 9.70
CA LEU A 958 -26.63 -31.54 10.06
C LEU A 958 -27.54 -32.73 9.75
N ARG A 959 -28.87 -32.60 9.89
CA ARG A 959 -29.81 -33.64 9.44
C ARG A 959 -29.80 -33.84 7.93
N ALA A 960 -29.65 -32.77 7.15
CA ALA A 960 -29.51 -32.91 5.70
C ALA A 960 -28.22 -33.69 5.34
N VAL A 961 -27.11 -33.46 6.05
CA VAL A 961 -25.90 -34.27 5.90
C VAL A 961 -26.13 -35.71 6.35
N ASP A 962 -26.83 -35.91 7.48
CA ASP A 962 -27.16 -37.21 8.05
C ASP A 962 -27.96 -38.08 7.06
N ASN A 963 -28.97 -37.48 6.41
CA ASN A 963 -29.74 -38.13 5.35
C ASN A 963 -28.86 -38.51 4.15
N LEU A 964 -27.95 -37.62 3.73
CA LEU A 964 -27.03 -37.89 2.62
C LEU A 964 -26.02 -39.01 2.93
N VAL A 965 -25.67 -39.25 4.20
CA VAL A 965 -24.74 -40.31 4.61
C VAL A 965 -25.45 -41.56 5.13
N ALA A 966 -26.78 -41.60 5.08
CA ALA A 966 -27.57 -42.76 5.49
C ALA A 966 -27.15 -44.00 4.70
N GLY A 967 -26.90 -45.11 5.39
CA GLY A 967 -26.39 -46.35 4.78
C GLY A 967 -24.95 -46.26 4.23
N ARG A 968 -24.23 -45.17 4.52
CA ARG A 968 -22.84 -44.89 4.07
C ARG A 968 -22.00 -44.25 5.20
N PRO A 969 -21.84 -44.89 6.37
CA PRO A 969 -21.21 -44.28 7.56
C PRO A 969 -19.78 -43.76 7.31
N LEU A 970 -19.00 -44.41 6.44
CA LEU A 970 -17.65 -43.99 6.07
C LEU A 970 -17.61 -42.63 5.32
N LEU A 971 -18.68 -42.23 4.62
CA LEU A 971 -18.73 -40.91 3.97
C LEU A 971 -18.75 -39.77 5.00
N ALA A 972 -19.39 -39.99 6.15
CA ALA A 972 -19.45 -39.01 7.22
C ALA A 972 -18.07 -38.69 7.80
N SER A 973 -17.13 -39.65 7.80
CA SER A 973 -15.78 -39.49 8.34
C SER A 973 -14.72 -39.10 7.29
N THR A 974 -14.84 -39.57 6.05
CA THR A 974 -13.82 -39.38 4.99
C THR A 974 -13.92 -38.05 4.24
N VAL A 975 -15.10 -37.42 4.22
CA VAL A 975 -15.25 -36.09 3.59
C VAL A 975 -14.70 -35.02 4.52
N ALA A 976 -13.72 -34.25 4.05
CA ALA A 976 -13.11 -33.18 4.85
C ALA A 976 -14.15 -32.11 5.27
N TRP A 977 -14.11 -31.73 6.55
CA TRP A 977 -14.93 -30.66 7.14
C TRP A 977 -14.01 -29.82 8.01
N ARG A 978 -13.99 -28.51 7.79
CA ARG A 978 -13.18 -27.55 8.55
C ARG A 978 -14.11 -26.48 9.15
N PRO A 979 -14.87 -26.81 10.19
CA PRO A 979 -15.75 -25.84 10.83
C PRO A 979 -14.94 -24.77 11.58
N TRP A 980 -15.56 -23.61 11.77
CA TRP A 980 -15.05 -22.55 12.64
C TRP A 980 -15.80 -22.58 13.98
N PRO A 981 -15.23 -23.19 15.04
CA PRO A 981 -15.94 -23.42 16.29
C PRO A 981 -16.31 -22.14 17.04
N HIS A 982 -15.65 -21.02 16.77
CA HIS A 982 -15.97 -19.72 17.37
C HIS A 982 -17.39 -19.21 17.04
N HIS A 983 -18.06 -19.81 16.04
CA HIS A 983 -19.43 -19.49 15.67
C HIS A 983 -20.45 -20.40 16.36
N TRP A 984 -20.00 -21.39 17.13
CA TRP A 984 -20.86 -22.42 17.70
C TRP A 984 -21.43 -21.97 19.04
N HIS A 985 -22.64 -22.45 19.35
CA HIS A 985 -23.22 -22.41 20.69
C HIS A 985 -23.24 -23.84 21.25
N ALA A 986 -22.76 -24.03 22.48
CA ALA A 986 -22.55 -25.36 23.07
C ALA A 986 -23.84 -26.21 23.05
N ASP A 987 -24.97 -25.66 23.51
CA ASP A 987 -26.23 -26.40 23.60
C ASP A 987 -26.84 -26.68 22.23
N SER A 988 -26.82 -25.71 21.32
CA SER A 988 -27.37 -25.88 19.96
C SER A 988 -26.60 -26.93 19.16
N MET A 989 -25.27 -26.93 19.25
CA MET A 989 -24.44 -27.94 18.59
C MET A 989 -24.58 -29.32 19.24
N LEU A 990 -24.68 -29.39 20.57
CA LEU A 990 -24.93 -30.65 21.26
C LEU A 990 -26.29 -31.24 20.87
N ALA A 991 -27.34 -30.42 20.85
CA ALA A 991 -28.67 -30.83 20.40
C ALA A 991 -28.63 -31.32 18.94
N ALA A 992 -27.92 -30.61 18.06
CA ALA A 992 -27.75 -31.02 16.67
C ALA A 992 -26.98 -32.34 16.54
N ALA A 993 -25.91 -32.54 17.32
CA ALA A 993 -25.15 -33.79 17.36
C ALA A 993 -25.96 -34.97 17.90
N ARG A 994 -26.88 -34.74 18.84
CA ARG A 994 -27.83 -35.77 19.33
C ARG A 994 -28.96 -36.07 18.33
N ALA A 995 -29.24 -35.14 17.42
CA ALA A 995 -30.34 -35.26 16.47
C ALA A 995 -29.98 -36.03 15.19
N VAL A 996 -28.70 -36.33 14.96
CA VAL A 996 -28.22 -37.13 13.82
C VAL A 996 -28.14 -38.62 14.19
N GLN A 997 -28.45 -39.50 13.25
CA GLN A 997 -28.36 -40.95 13.40
C GLN A 997 -26.94 -41.46 13.16
N SER A 998 -26.16 -40.78 12.33
CA SER A 998 -24.77 -41.13 12.05
C SER A 998 -23.85 -40.85 13.24
N GLY A 999 -23.42 -41.91 13.92
CA GLY A 999 -22.45 -41.83 15.02
C GLY A 999 -21.13 -41.16 14.61
N HIS A 1000 -20.63 -41.40 13.39
CA HIS A 1000 -19.45 -40.71 12.87
C HIS A 1000 -19.67 -39.20 12.68
N LEU A 1001 -20.85 -38.77 12.23
CA LEU A 1001 -21.16 -37.34 12.11
C LEU A 1001 -21.24 -36.66 13.49
N ALA A 1002 -21.89 -37.31 14.46
CA ALA A 1002 -21.94 -36.84 15.85
C ALA A 1002 -20.53 -36.72 16.46
N LEU A 1003 -19.66 -37.71 16.24
CA LEU A 1003 -18.26 -37.69 16.70
C LEU A 1003 -17.46 -36.52 16.13
N ARG A 1004 -17.72 -36.12 14.88
CA ARG A 1004 -17.04 -34.97 14.27
C ARG A 1004 -17.43 -33.66 14.94
N VAL A 1005 -18.70 -33.51 15.32
CA VAL A 1005 -19.14 -32.36 16.12
C VAL A 1005 -18.43 -32.36 17.47
N LEU A 1006 -18.38 -33.51 18.16
CA LEU A 1006 -17.69 -33.64 19.45
C LEU A 1006 -16.19 -33.36 19.37
N ALA A 1007 -15.49 -33.85 18.34
CA ALA A 1007 -14.05 -33.66 18.17
C ALA A 1007 -13.64 -32.18 18.05
N VAL A 1008 -14.53 -31.35 17.50
CA VAL A 1008 -14.30 -29.91 17.34
C VAL A 1008 -14.80 -29.13 18.56
N GLY A 1009 -16.05 -29.38 18.98
CA GLY A 1009 -16.68 -28.59 20.02
C GLY A 1009 -16.23 -28.95 21.43
N GLY A 1010 -15.86 -30.21 21.69
CA GLY A 1010 -15.38 -30.66 23.00
C GLY A 1010 -14.18 -29.85 23.49
N PRO A 1011 -13.07 -29.80 22.74
CA PRO A 1011 -11.92 -28.95 23.09
C PRO A 1011 -12.25 -27.45 23.12
N HIS A 1012 -13.15 -26.98 22.26
CA HIS A 1012 -13.52 -25.56 22.19
C HIS A 1012 -14.32 -25.08 23.42
N PHE A 1013 -15.26 -25.89 23.90
CA PHE A 1013 -16.14 -25.57 25.03
C PHE A 1013 -15.61 -26.10 26.37
N GLY A 1014 -14.48 -26.81 26.39
CA GLY A 1014 -13.87 -27.33 27.62
C GLY A 1014 -14.50 -28.61 28.15
N TRP A 1015 -15.12 -29.42 27.29
CA TRP A 1015 -15.78 -30.70 27.65
C TRP A 1015 -16.86 -30.61 28.75
N PRO A 1016 -17.94 -29.82 28.56
CA PRO A 1016 -19.09 -29.82 29.48
C PRO A 1016 -19.70 -31.22 29.66
N GLU A 1017 -20.41 -31.46 30.78
CA GLU A 1017 -20.94 -32.80 31.10
C GLU A 1017 -21.84 -33.37 29.99
N GLY A 1018 -22.71 -32.57 29.36
CA GLY A 1018 -23.56 -33.03 28.26
C GLY A 1018 -22.77 -33.57 27.06
N TRP A 1019 -21.61 -32.98 26.76
CA TRP A 1019 -20.70 -33.42 25.69
C TRP A 1019 -19.95 -34.69 26.09
N ARG A 1020 -19.51 -34.79 27.35
CA ARG A 1020 -18.88 -36.00 27.90
C ARG A 1020 -19.87 -37.17 27.97
N ALA A 1021 -21.13 -36.92 28.31
CA ALA A 1021 -22.20 -37.93 28.30
C ALA A 1021 -22.42 -38.49 26.88
N LEU A 1022 -22.56 -37.62 25.87
CA LEU A 1022 -22.69 -38.08 24.47
C LEU A 1022 -21.46 -38.86 24.00
N LEU A 1023 -20.24 -38.46 24.37
CA LEU A 1023 -19.03 -39.24 24.06
C LEU A 1023 -19.05 -40.63 24.71
N ARG A 1024 -19.50 -40.74 25.97
CA ARG A 1024 -19.66 -42.02 26.67
C ARG A 1024 -20.68 -42.92 25.97
N GLU A 1025 -21.81 -42.36 25.55
CA GLU A 1025 -22.83 -43.05 24.76
C GLU A 1025 -22.22 -43.59 23.45
N LEU A 1026 -21.47 -42.76 22.71
CA LEU A 1026 -20.83 -43.16 21.44
C LEU A 1026 -19.71 -44.20 21.61
N ARG A 1027 -19.02 -44.23 22.75
CA ARG A 1027 -18.06 -45.31 23.09
C ARG A 1027 -18.74 -46.65 23.36
N GLN A 1028 -20.05 -46.64 23.62
CA GLN A 1028 -20.89 -47.83 23.81
C GLN A 1028 -21.82 -48.07 22.61
N HIS A 1029 -21.59 -47.38 21.49
CA HIS A 1029 -22.42 -47.48 20.29
C HIS A 1029 -22.46 -48.92 19.74
N SER A 1030 -23.55 -49.32 19.10
CA SER A 1030 -23.72 -50.69 18.55
C SER A 1030 -22.72 -51.00 17.43
N ASP A 1031 -22.45 -50.03 16.58
CA ASP A 1031 -21.42 -50.08 15.53
C ASP A 1031 -20.00 -50.02 16.11
N ALA A 1032 -19.15 -50.99 15.73
CA ALA A 1032 -17.77 -51.10 16.20
C ALA A 1032 -16.86 -49.96 15.73
N ASP A 1033 -17.02 -49.51 14.48
CA ASP A 1033 -16.17 -48.46 13.90
C ASP A 1033 -16.44 -47.11 14.58
N VAL A 1034 -17.69 -46.87 15.01
CA VAL A 1034 -18.06 -45.69 15.81
C VAL A 1034 -17.41 -45.75 17.19
N ARG A 1035 -17.42 -46.91 17.86
CA ARG A 1035 -16.76 -47.05 19.17
C ARG A 1035 -15.27 -46.79 19.08
N ASP A 1036 -14.60 -47.37 18.09
CA ASP A 1036 -13.17 -47.20 17.89
C ASP A 1036 -12.81 -45.74 17.60
N ALA A 1037 -13.59 -45.05 16.75
CA ALA A 1037 -13.43 -43.62 16.50
C ALA A 1037 -13.69 -42.77 17.75
N ALA A 1038 -14.67 -43.13 18.58
CA ALA A 1038 -14.97 -42.45 19.84
C ALA A 1038 -13.85 -42.61 20.90
N MET A 1039 -13.13 -43.74 20.87
CA MET A 1039 -11.97 -43.96 21.75
C MET A 1039 -10.76 -43.11 21.38
N GLN A 1040 -10.65 -42.64 20.12
CA GLN A 1040 -9.58 -41.72 19.70
C GLN A 1040 -9.75 -40.31 20.26
N ILE A 1041 -10.96 -39.93 20.69
CA ILE A 1041 -11.23 -38.61 21.26
C ILE A 1041 -10.94 -38.63 22.76
N MET A 1042 -9.89 -37.91 23.17
CA MET A 1042 -9.50 -37.74 24.57
C MET A 1042 -10.02 -36.42 25.14
N THR A 1043 -10.63 -36.48 26.32
CA THR A 1043 -11.16 -35.29 27.01
C THR A 1043 -10.12 -34.59 27.89
N ALA A 1044 -9.04 -35.30 28.22
CA ALA A 1044 -7.89 -34.81 28.98
C ALA A 1044 -6.63 -35.56 28.53
N SER A 1045 -5.47 -34.91 28.61
CA SER A 1045 -4.16 -35.52 28.47
C SER A 1045 -3.68 -36.04 29.82
N GLU A 1046 -3.18 -37.27 29.87
CA GLU A 1046 -2.43 -37.80 31.02
C GLU A 1046 -0.99 -37.26 31.05
#